data_AF-A0A914CCS2-F1
#
_entry.id   AF-A0A914CCS2-F1
#
_cell.length_a   1.000
_cell.length_b   1.000
_cell.length_c   1.000
_cell.angle_alpha   90.00
_cell.angle_beta   90.00
_cell.angle_gamma   90.00
#
_symmetry.space_group_name_H-M   'P 1'
#
loop_
_entity.id
_entity.type
_entity.pdbx_description
1 polymer ?
#
loop_
_entity_poly.entity_id
_entity_poly.type
_entity_poly.pdbx_seq_one_letter_code
_entity_poly.pdbx_strand_id
1 'polypeptide(L)'
;MKSDVIEVTHHAEESQIKNSELFKKDAPELLERVDALQRLQSQLDVMKVVRKCVSLMDIISLSLHGNDFTCLHDKYSVLMSVQFEYKQFETEVQSTFTSRLQSFDEFILAELRSKLLAIWTKIRFPFEEIVDYRSIKQELEQTVEILRCIQLILSNSSDGSSSSVLPIIFEEFGKRFNFHFYGDKPTNSKSKPEWFYSQLSMWLSSNLEFFESYLHPLSNKAESKINVVKEFQCYLMNLAIQKLQSLIAQETILQDKRLLSHLIDETVIFEKEMLEAYDYPEDAPHVITELCRDELLDIWIKLERDTISVGVDHILSDELAYESRYKDANDVDSHLVPNFADAFVILMDSMTERYRSIPDLRIQQRFVKLQLIIVDEFRSRIVQIGQEIESPWKSPFPQLMNALRYMTEVLDEWSGNPEFLRLQGKLMESSSTPFIRRTFDDSRALYEHVWRQKARLLTDTFNDLITLKLDAYSNVKWFQINIIKPIEISPAFTHFLHEIKHRLSYILTKFSSDPMLTLEHSTNNAIWATLEKTIILQTSFNYRGAEQMYYDITTGLIPLLNSLYKRPNFNVILNEKCVEVLNEMRLLKLPSPTAILLKDDLQRIPDQMLEEKLSPFEITGLSRQKLAKLAPNNQEKFTYATGSVTLIKAIGKNILVDCGDPYNGNEVIEELRSEGLTPSDITHLVITHWHIDHCANINYFSNASLISNNSHFDWFREIEAIELAPLVYVIKTPGHTSEDVSVVVEQHIDGQLRFIAVVGDLFENEEDFLIEDLWKINGEFPGTQNRSRAHILRFSDFIIPGHGPGFENPRSRAERLINLTFPSKSESEIHPIEIPYGNQEERWKLYLIIGRNARILINTGPAQIKELLIKELLAKNVNVDEISHLIITSSGVNFCGNLNLFKNAQIVMDSDLCLPGSFYDKTEKSFKISDDMIAYKFVLRAKNRWVVLVNDIHSGFVLITESADLVGCVPNFSEPGPHFALENALLADYFLYLDSVKHMLFLK
;
A
#
# COMPACT_ATOMS: atom_id res chain seq x y z
N MET A 1 30.91 82.62 30.69
CA MET A 1 30.44 83.94 30.21
C MET A 1 28.91 84.07 30.20
N LYS A 2 28.18 83.49 31.16
CA LYS A 2 26.73 83.71 31.37
C LYS A 2 26.38 84.17 32.80
N SER A 3 27.36 84.22 33.71
CA SER A 3 27.21 84.79 35.07
C SER A 3 27.29 86.31 35.06
N ASP A 4 28.17 86.88 34.22
CA ASP A 4 28.51 88.32 34.30
C ASP A 4 27.49 89.22 33.56
N VAL A 5 26.52 88.63 32.86
CA VAL A 5 25.44 89.38 32.16
C VAL A 5 24.24 89.61 33.09
N ILE A 6 24.05 88.79 34.13
CA ILE A 6 22.89 88.89 35.03
C ILE A 6 23.08 90.03 36.05
N GLU A 7 24.31 90.31 36.49
CA GLU A 7 24.58 91.44 37.40
C GLU A 7 24.43 92.81 36.72
N VAL A 8 24.71 92.90 35.40
CA VAL A 8 24.57 94.16 34.65
C VAL A 8 23.10 94.49 34.36
N THR A 9 22.24 93.48 34.13
CA THR A 9 20.79 93.69 33.97
C THR A 9 20.10 94.07 35.28
N HIS A 10 20.52 93.48 36.41
CA HIS A 10 19.90 93.81 37.71
C HIS A 10 20.20 95.26 38.17
N HIS A 11 21.41 95.78 37.90
CA HIS A 11 21.75 97.17 38.21
C HIS A 11 21.09 98.19 37.27
N ALA A 12 20.81 97.83 36.01
CA ALA A 12 20.05 98.67 35.07
C ALA A 12 18.56 98.74 35.44
N GLU A 13 17.97 97.63 35.90
CA GLU A 13 16.57 97.57 36.35
C GLU A 13 16.36 98.35 37.66
N GLU A 14 17.25 98.24 38.65
CA GLU A 14 17.15 99.03 39.89
C GLU A 14 17.30 100.54 39.68
N SER A 15 18.10 100.96 38.69
CA SER A 15 18.26 102.37 38.33
C SER A 15 17.12 102.91 37.46
N GLN A 16 16.46 102.08 36.64
CA GLN A 16 15.19 102.41 35.99
C GLN A 16 14.03 102.55 36.99
N ILE A 17 13.95 101.67 38.00
CA ILE A 17 12.90 101.70 39.03
C ILE A 17 13.05 102.95 39.92
N LYS A 18 14.28 103.30 40.34
CA LYS A 18 14.54 104.54 41.10
C LYS A 18 14.23 105.82 40.32
N ASN A 19 14.51 105.85 39.02
CA ASN A 19 14.17 107.00 38.17
C ASN A 19 12.65 107.11 37.93
N SER A 20 11.95 105.98 37.78
CA SER A 20 10.49 105.89 37.68
C SER A 20 9.77 106.43 38.93
N GLU A 21 10.27 106.11 40.12
CA GLU A 21 9.70 106.62 41.39
C GLU A 21 9.98 108.11 41.63
N LEU A 22 11.12 108.64 41.18
CA LEU A 22 11.41 110.09 41.23
C LEU A 22 10.50 110.87 40.26
N PHE A 23 10.31 110.39 39.03
CA PHE A 23 9.43 111.01 38.03
C PHE A 23 7.95 110.99 38.44
N LYS A 24 7.49 109.94 39.13
CA LYS A 24 6.13 109.85 39.70
C LYS A 24 5.84 110.93 40.76
N LYS A 25 6.87 111.45 41.44
CA LYS A 25 6.73 112.41 42.54
C LYS A 25 6.89 113.86 42.09
N ASP A 26 7.77 114.12 41.12
CA ASP A 26 8.14 115.49 40.72
C ASP A 26 7.44 116.00 39.45
N ALA A 27 6.88 115.12 38.59
CA ALA A 27 6.18 115.54 37.37
C ALA A 27 5.14 114.52 36.86
N PRO A 28 4.01 114.31 37.59
CA PRO A 28 2.98 113.34 37.22
C PRO A 28 2.34 113.59 35.84
N GLU A 29 2.21 114.85 35.42
CA GLU A 29 1.68 115.22 34.09
C GLU A 29 2.59 114.78 32.91
N LEU A 30 3.91 114.70 33.13
CA LEU A 30 4.86 114.20 32.14
C LEU A 30 4.80 112.68 32.04
N LEU A 31 4.56 111.98 33.15
CA LEU A 31 4.39 110.53 33.17
C LEU A 31 3.10 110.11 32.43
N GLU A 32 1.97 110.79 32.68
CA GLU A 32 0.73 110.57 31.93
C GLU A 32 0.90 110.81 30.43
N ARG A 33 1.68 111.84 30.04
CA ARG A 33 1.98 112.11 28.63
C ARG A 33 2.91 111.06 28.00
N VAL A 34 3.90 110.56 28.73
CA VAL A 34 4.79 109.49 28.26
C VAL A 34 4.03 108.18 28.12
N ASP A 35 3.15 107.84 29.08
CA ASP A 35 2.28 106.67 29.00
C ASP A 35 1.28 106.81 27.84
N ALA A 36 0.71 108.00 27.61
CA ALA A 36 -0.15 108.28 26.47
C ALA A 36 0.60 108.17 25.13
N LEU A 37 1.85 108.64 25.06
CA LEU A 37 2.71 108.49 23.88
C LEU A 37 3.12 107.04 23.64
N GLN A 38 3.42 106.26 24.69
CA GLN A 38 3.68 104.83 24.59
C GLN A 38 2.46 104.07 24.09
N ARG A 39 1.25 104.39 24.58
CA ARG A 39 -0.01 103.82 24.07
C ARG A 39 -0.24 104.16 22.59
N LEU A 40 -0.03 105.43 22.19
CA LEU A 40 -0.14 105.85 20.79
C LEU A 40 0.90 105.17 19.90
N GLN A 41 2.11 104.94 20.41
CA GLN A 41 3.17 104.24 19.68
C GLN A 41 2.84 102.75 19.52
N SER A 42 2.35 102.08 20.55
CA SER A 42 1.83 100.70 20.46
C SER A 42 0.65 100.60 19.47
N GLN A 43 -0.28 101.56 19.48
CA GLN A 43 -1.38 101.62 18.51
C GLN A 43 -0.87 101.83 17.08
N LEU A 44 0.11 102.70 16.87
CA LEU A 44 0.72 102.93 15.56
C LEU A 44 1.43 101.67 15.03
N ASP A 45 2.11 100.93 15.90
CA ASP A 45 2.80 99.71 15.53
C ASP A 45 1.82 98.57 15.20
N VAL A 46 0.71 98.44 15.94
CA VAL A 46 -0.42 97.57 15.55
C VAL A 46 -0.96 97.94 14.17
N MET A 47 -1.20 99.24 13.91
CA MET A 47 -1.72 99.70 12.61
C MET A 47 -0.76 99.42 11.45
N LYS A 48 0.56 99.52 11.65
CA LYS A 48 1.56 99.17 10.63
C LYS A 48 1.51 97.68 10.28
N VAL A 49 1.41 96.81 11.29
CA VAL A 49 1.32 95.36 11.10
C VAL A 49 0.01 94.98 10.40
N VAL A 50 -1.12 95.53 10.85
CA VAL A 50 -2.43 95.31 10.21
C VAL A 50 -2.42 95.77 8.75
N ARG A 51 -1.86 96.95 8.44
CA ARG A 51 -1.74 97.45 7.07
C ARG A 51 -0.88 96.54 6.18
N LYS A 52 0.22 96.01 6.72
CA LYS A 52 1.08 95.03 6.04
C LYS A 52 0.32 93.74 5.74
N CYS A 53 -0.45 93.22 6.70
CA CYS A 53 -1.28 92.03 6.52
C CYS A 53 -2.37 92.24 5.47
N VAL A 54 -3.15 93.32 5.54
CA VAL A 54 -4.21 93.63 4.56
C VAL A 54 -3.62 93.77 3.15
N SER A 55 -2.49 94.48 3.01
CA SER A 55 -1.81 94.59 1.72
C SER A 55 -1.35 93.23 1.18
N LEU A 56 -0.89 92.32 2.03
CA LEU A 56 -0.52 90.96 1.62
C LEU A 56 -1.75 90.14 1.22
N MET A 57 -2.85 90.23 1.97
CA MET A 57 -4.13 89.57 1.66
C MET A 57 -4.71 90.04 0.31
N ASP A 58 -4.60 91.34 0.00
CA ASP A 58 -5.03 91.88 -1.31
C ASP A 58 -4.17 91.31 -2.46
N ILE A 59 -2.85 91.26 -2.28
CA ILE A 59 -1.93 90.68 -3.28
C ILE A 59 -2.22 89.18 -3.48
N ILE A 60 -2.41 88.43 -2.39
CA ILE A 60 -2.74 87.00 -2.44
C ILE A 60 -4.06 86.78 -3.19
N SER A 61 -5.07 87.62 -2.93
CA SER A 61 -6.36 87.57 -3.63
C SER A 61 -6.19 87.88 -5.12
N LEU A 62 -5.40 88.89 -5.49
CA LEU A 62 -5.12 89.21 -6.90
C LEU A 62 -4.38 88.06 -7.61
N SER A 63 -3.38 87.46 -6.96
CA SER A 63 -2.65 86.30 -7.49
C SER A 63 -3.56 85.08 -7.68
N LEU A 64 -4.50 84.85 -6.77
CA LEU A 64 -5.50 83.77 -6.86
C LEU A 64 -6.43 83.97 -8.07
N HIS A 65 -6.91 85.19 -8.31
CA HIS A 65 -7.74 85.49 -9.47
C HIS A 65 -6.95 85.43 -10.78
N GLY A 66 -5.67 85.81 -10.75
CA GLY A 66 -4.75 85.81 -11.89
C GLY A 66 -4.11 84.45 -12.22
N ASN A 67 -4.38 83.39 -11.46
CA ASN A 67 -3.74 82.07 -11.55
C ASN A 67 -2.20 82.11 -11.40
N ASP A 68 -1.66 83.07 -10.65
CA ASP A 68 -0.23 83.14 -10.30
C ASP A 68 0.01 82.48 -8.95
N PHE A 69 0.03 81.14 -8.96
CA PHE A 69 0.15 80.33 -7.74
C PHE A 69 1.53 80.43 -7.09
N THR A 70 2.58 80.72 -7.86
CA THR A 70 3.92 80.93 -7.31
C THR A 70 3.96 82.21 -6.47
N CYS A 71 3.43 83.32 -7.00
CA CYS A 71 3.32 84.56 -6.24
C CYS A 71 2.40 84.40 -5.02
N LEU A 72 1.28 83.68 -5.16
CA LEU A 72 0.40 83.35 -4.04
C LEU A 72 1.15 82.65 -2.91
N HIS A 73 1.85 81.56 -3.22
CA HIS A 73 2.63 80.79 -2.26
C HIS A 73 3.65 81.67 -1.52
N ASP A 74 4.43 82.47 -2.25
CA ASP A 74 5.49 83.29 -1.67
C ASP A 74 4.94 84.40 -0.77
N LYS A 75 3.85 85.07 -1.18
CA LYS A 75 3.21 86.12 -0.38
C LYS A 75 2.49 85.57 0.83
N TYR A 76 1.90 84.38 0.72
CA TYR A 76 1.29 83.70 1.86
C TYR A 76 2.34 83.27 2.90
N SER A 77 3.49 82.74 2.47
CA SER A 77 4.61 82.45 3.37
C SER A 77 5.08 83.68 4.15
N VAL A 78 5.16 84.83 3.48
CA VAL A 78 5.45 86.12 4.15
C VAL A 78 4.34 86.50 5.13
N LEU A 79 3.06 86.33 4.79
CA LEU A 79 1.93 86.60 5.70
C LEU A 79 2.04 85.76 7.00
N MET A 80 2.45 84.49 6.89
CA MET A 80 2.68 83.62 8.05
C MET A 80 3.87 84.04 8.90
N SER A 81 4.95 84.57 8.29
CA SER A 81 6.08 85.11 9.05
C SER A 81 5.70 86.36 9.87
N VAL A 82 4.78 87.19 9.35
CA VAL A 82 4.26 88.38 10.05
C VAL A 82 3.40 87.99 11.26
N GLN A 83 2.92 86.74 11.30
CA GLN A 83 2.12 86.23 12.41
C GLN A 83 2.87 86.26 13.76
N PHE A 84 4.20 86.15 13.72
CA PHE A 84 5.05 86.20 14.90
C PHE A 84 5.24 87.63 15.43
N GLU A 85 5.09 88.66 14.59
CA GLU A 85 5.27 90.06 14.97
C GLU A 85 4.12 90.58 15.86
N TYR A 86 2.92 89.99 15.79
CA TYR A 86 1.74 90.49 16.52
C TYR A 86 1.40 89.76 17.83
N LYS A 87 2.08 88.65 18.15
CA LYS A 87 1.93 87.95 19.46
C LYS A 87 2.31 88.82 20.67
N GLN A 88 2.90 89.99 20.43
CA GLN A 88 3.33 90.97 21.43
C GLN A 88 2.23 91.97 21.84
N PHE A 89 1.04 91.92 21.21
CA PHE A 89 -0.07 92.87 21.44
C PHE A 89 -1.19 92.31 22.33
N GLU A 90 -2.11 93.16 22.80
CA GLU A 90 -3.24 92.78 23.69
C GLU A 90 -4.16 91.68 23.11
N THR A 91 -4.70 90.83 23.99
CA THR A 91 -5.41 89.58 23.68
C THR A 91 -6.65 89.75 22.79
N GLU A 92 -7.35 90.89 22.87
CA GLU A 92 -8.56 91.17 22.10
C GLU A 92 -8.28 91.49 20.62
N VAL A 93 -7.14 92.14 20.34
CA VAL A 93 -6.69 92.40 18.97
C VAL A 93 -6.20 91.10 18.31
N GLN A 94 -5.57 90.23 19.09
CA GLN A 94 -5.11 88.92 18.63
C GLN A 94 -6.27 88.01 18.21
N SER A 95 -7.35 87.94 18.99
CA SER A 95 -8.52 87.09 18.68
C SER A 95 -9.24 87.55 17.42
N THR A 96 -9.43 88.87 17.25
CA THR A 96 -10.06 89.46 16.07
C THR A 96 -9.25 89.21 14.80
N PHE A 97 -7.92 89.36 14.87
CA PHE A 97 -7.05 89.13 13.72
C PHE A 97 -6.98 87.64 13.35
N THR A 98 -6.89 86.75 14.34
CA THR A 98 -6.87 85.30 14.13
C THR A 98 -8.15 84.81 13.47
N SER A 99 -9.31 85.31 13.89
CA SER A 99 -10.61 84.98 13.26
C SER A 99 -10.69 85.46 11.80
N ARG A 100 -10.17 86.64 11.48
CA ARG A 100 -10.12 87.13 10.08
C ARG A 100 -9.15 86.33 9.21
N LEU A 101 -8.01 85.92 9.76
CA LEU A 101 -7.03 85.08 9.06
C LEU A 101 -7.64 83.70 8.75
N GLN A 102 -8.30 83.08 9.73
CA GLN A 102 -9.01 81.80 9.55
C GLN A 102 -10.08 81.89 8.45
N SER A 103 -10.93 82.93 8.47
CA SER A 103 -11.94 83.14 7.42
C SER A 103 -11.32 83.36 6.03
N PHE A 104 -10.14 83.96 5.97
CA PHE A 104 -9.40 84.16 4.71
C PHE A 104 -8.76 82.86 4.21
N ASP A 105 -8.20 82.06 5.10
CA ASP A 105 -7.66 80.73 4.78
C ASP A 105 -8.77 79.81 4.23
N GLU A 106 -9.95 79.80 4.86
CA GLU A 106 -11.14 79.08 4.38
C GLU A 106 -11.54 79.51 2.96
N PHE A 107 -11.57 80.82 2.69
CA PHE A 107 -11.88 81.36 1.37
C PHE A 107 -10.86 80.93 0.31
N ILE A 108 -9.55 81.07 0.58
CA ILE A 108 -8.51 80.68 -0.37
C ILE A 108 -8.55 79.17 -0.63
N LEU A 109 -8.71 78.36 0.42
CA LEU A 109 -8.80 76.91 0.28
C LEU A 109 -9.99 76.50 -0.59
N ALA A 110 -11.16 77.13 -0.43
CA ALA A 110 -12.33 76.87 -1.25
C ALA A 110 -12.09 77.18 -2.73
N GLU A 111 -11.50 78.34 -3.03
CA GLU A 111 -11.19 78.76 -4.41
C GLU A 111 -10.09 77.92 -5.06
N LEU A 112 -9.01 77.59 -4.32
CA LEU A 112 -7.94 76.71 -4.81
C LEU A 112 -8.49 75.31 -5.11
N ARG A 113 -9.35 74.75 -4.25
CA ARG A 113 -10.02 73.46 -4.50
C ARG A 113 -10.93 73.51 -5.73
N SER A 114 -11.68 74.59 -5.92
CA SER A 114 -12.53 74.79 -7.11
C SER A 114 -11.70 74.80 -8.41
N LYS A 115 -10.58 75.54 -8.43
CA LYS A 115 -9.66 75.58 -9.57
C LYS A 115 -8.99 74.23 -9.82
N LEU A 116 -8.58 73.53 -8.76
CA LEU A 116 -8.00 72.18 -8.84
C LEU A 116 -8.98 71.19 -9.48
N LEU A 117 -10.24 71.20 -9.03
CA LEU A 117 -11.29 70.34 -9.57
C LEU A 117 -11.56 70.64 -11.06
N ALA A 118 -11.53 71.90 -11.48
CA ALA A 118 -11.67 72.27 -12.89
C ALA A 118 -10.54 71.69 -13.77
N ILE A 119 -9.29 71.72 -13.28
CA ILE A 119 -8.14 71.12 -13.97
C ILE A 119 -8.30 69.60 -14.03
N TRP A 120 -8.61 68.96 -12.90
CA TRP A 120 -8.82 67.51 -12.82
C TRP A 120 -9.94 67.03 -13.74
N THR A 121 -11.04 67.79 -13.84
CA THR A 121 -12.13 67.49 -14.79
C THR A 121 -11.64 67.59 -16.25
N LYS A 122 -10.80 68.58 -16.57
CA LYS A 122 -10.24 68.78 -17.92
C LYS A 122 -9.34 67.62 -18.33
N ILE A 123 -8.46 67.17 -17.45
CA ILE A 123 -7.53 66.06 -17.72
C ILE A 123 -8.14 64.68 -17.45
N ARG A 124 -9.39 64.62 -17.00
CA ARG A 124 -10.12 63.39 -16.63
C ARG A 124 -9.47 62.60 -15.49
N PHE A 125 -8.91 63.28 -14.51
CA PHE A 125 -8.39 62.66 -13.29
C PHE A 125 -9.53 62.14 -12.38
N PRO A 126 -9.38 61.01 -11.66
CA PRO A 126 -8.32 60.00 -11.77
C PRO A 126 -8.24 59.30 -13.12
N PHE A 127 -7.03 58.94 -13.54
CA PHE A 127 -6.80 58.32 -14.84
C PHE A 127 -7.21 56.85 -14.83
N GLU A 128 -7.97 56.44 -15.86
CA GLU A 128 -8.51 55.08 -16.03
C GLU A 128 -7.97 54.39 -17.30
N GLU A 129 -7.08 55.07 -18.03
CA GLU A 129 -6.43 54.54 -19.24
C GLU A 129 -4.98 55.02 -19.24
N ILE A 130 -4.14 54.43 -20.09
CA ILE A 130 -2.75 54.86 -20.27
C ILE A 130 -2.72 56.31 -20.74
N VAL A 131 -2.07 57.17 -19.98
CA VAL A 131 -2.00 58.61 -20.24
C VAL A 131 -0.66 58.98 -20.86
N ASP A 132 -0.68 59.79 -21.92
CA ASP A 132 0.51 60.49 -22.37
C ASP A 132 0.74 61.74 -21.51
N TYR A 133 1.54 61.58 -20.46
CA TYR A 133 1.91 62.64 -19.51
C TYR A 133 2.54 63.87 -20.18
N ARG A 134 3.11 63.74 -21.38
CA ARG A 134 3.69 64.88 -22.11
C ARG A 134 2.61 65.83 -22.62
N SER A 135 1.45 65.29 -23.00
CA SER A 135 0.34 66.07 -23.56
C SER A 135 -0.37 66.95 -22.53
N ILE A 136 -0.36 66.54 -21.26
CA ILE A 136 -1.04 67.22 -20.13
C ILE A 136 -0.04 67.83 -19.13
N LYS A 137 1.24 67.92 -19.50
CA LYS A 137 2.32 68.35 -18.59
C LYS A 137 2.03 69.72 -17.95
N GLN A 138 1.48 70.67 -18.71
CA GLN A 138 1.18 72.01 -18.21
C GLN A 138 0.11 71.97 -17.12
N GLU A 139 -0.96 71.20 -17.32
CA GLU A 139 -2.03 70.99 -16.34
C GLU A 139 -1.52 70.27 -15.08
N LEU A 140 -0.59 69.32 -15.23
CA LEU A 140 0.04 68.63 -14.10
C LEU A 140 0.95 69.55 -13.28
N GLU A 141 1.75 70.40 -13.93
CA GLU A 141 2.58 71.40 -13.26
C GLU A 141 1.71 72.42 -12.48
N GLN A 142 0.62 72.91 -13.09
CA GLN A 142 -0.35 73.76 -12.39
C GLN A 142 -1.01 73.05 -11.21
N THR A 143 -1.34 71.77 -11.36
CA THR A 143 -1.88 70.93 -10.27
C THR A 143 -0.91 70.90 -9.08
N VAL A 144 0.38 70.67 -9.34
CA VAL A 144 1.44 70.65 -8.31
C VAL A 144 1.58 72.01 -7.63
N GLU A 145 1.52 73.12 -8.38
CA GLU A 145 1.58 74.48 -7.83
C GLU A 145 0.40 74.80 -6.90
N ILE A 146 -0.82 74.44 -7.30
CA ILE A 146 -2.02 74.62 -6.48
C ILE A 146 -1.93 73.77 -5.21
N LEU A 147 -1.56 72.50 -5.34
CA LEU A 147 -1.39 71.60 -4.18
C LEU A 147 -0.33 72.13 -3.22
N ARG A 148 0.77 72.71 -3.72
CA ARG A 148 1.79 73.34 -2.89
C ARG A 148 1.25 74.52 -2.09
N CYS A 149 0.36 75.34 -2.67
CA CYS A 149 -0.31 76.42 -1.96
C CYS A 149 -1.23 75.88 -0.85
N ILE A 150 -2.02 74.85 -1.16
CA ILE A 150 -2.92 74.20 -0.19
C ILE A 150 -2.11 73.59 0.97
N GLN A 151 -1.02 72.89 0.67
CA GLN A 151 -0.11 72.30 1.66
C GLN A 151 0.42 73.34 2.64
N LEU A 152 0.82 74.52 2.13
CA LEU A 152 1.31 75.63 2.95
C LEU A 152 0.23 76.16 3.89
N ILE A 153 -1.00 76.35 3.41
CA ILE A 153 -2.12 76.85 4.22
C ILE A 153 -2.47 75.83 5.33
N LEU A 154 -2.61 74.54 4.98
CA LEU A 154 -2.91 73.47 5.93
C LEU A 154 -1.84 73.28 7.00
N SER A 155 -0.56 73.51 6.67
CA SER A 155 0.52 73.41 7.66
C SER A 155 0.48 74.50 8.74
N ASN A 156 -0.27 75.59 8.52
CA ASN A 156 -0.36 76.74 9.43
C ASN A 156 -1.71 76.81 10.18
N SER A 157 -2.69 75.97 9.85
CA SER A 157 -3.96 75.92 10.60
C SER A 157 -3.75 75.31 11.99
N SER A 158 -4.31 75.97 13.02
CA SER A 158 -4.18 75.58 14.43
C SER A 158 -4.94 74.32 14.85
N ASP A 159 -5.76 73.74 13.96
CA ASP A 159 -6.40 72.45 14.18
C ASP A 159 -5.43 71.33 13.80
N GLY A 160 -5.09 70.46 14.75
CA GLY A 160 -4.22 69.30 14.55
C GLY A 160 -4.77 68.19 13.62
N SER A 161 -5.63 68.54 12.66
CA SER A 161 -6.11 67.65 11.60
C SER A 161 -5.18 67.73 10.38
N SER A 162 -5.00 66.61 9.68
CA SER A 162 -3.83 66.29 8.84
C SER A 162 -3.29 67.45 8.00
N SER A 163 -2.04 67.84 8.25
CA SER A 163 -1.30 68.84 7.48
C SER A 163 -0.87 68.36 6.09
N SER A 164 -1.58 67.42 5.45
CA SER A 164 -1.18 66.76 4.21
C SER A 164 -2.21 67.00 3.10
N VAL A 165 -1.74 67.21 1.87
CA VAL A 165 -2.60 67.29 0.67
C VAL A 165 -3.05 65.95 0.11
N LEU A 166 -2.42 64.84 0.53
CA LEU A 166 -2.74 63.51 0.01
C LEU A 166 -4.22 63.10 0.18
N PRO A 167 -4.87 63.36 1.33
CA PRO A 167 -6.30 63.05 1.50
C PRO A 167 -7.20 63.70 0.45
N ILE A 168 -6.89 64.92 0.00
CA ILE A 168 -7.67 65.64 -1.02
C ILE A 168 -7.60 64.90 -2.36
N ILE A 169 -6.42 64.36 -2.69
CA ILE A 169 -6.19 63.62 -3.94
C ILE A 169 -6.86 62.24 -3.87
N PHE A 170 -6.68 61.54 -2.75
CA PHE A 170 -7.24 60.20 -2.53
C PHE A 170 -8.78 60.20 -2.47
N GLU A 171 -9.40 61.30 -2.02
CA GLU A 171 -10.85 61.46 -1.99
C GLU A 171 -11.49 61.30 -3.38
N GLU A 172 -10.81 61.70 -4.46
CA GLU A 172 -11.34 61.56 -5.82
C GLU A 172 -11.44 60.10 -6.28
N PHE A 173 -10.47 59.27 -5.90
CA PHE A 173 -10.55 57.82 -6.09
C PHE A 173 -11.65 57.21 -5.22
N GLY A 174 -11.75 57.65 -3.95
CA GLY A 174 -12.77 57.18 -3.01
C GLY A 174 -14.20 57.46 -3.49
N LYS A 175 -14.47 58.67 -3.99
CA LYS A 175 -15.77 59.06 -4.56
C LYS A 175 -16.16 58.17 -5.74
N ARG A 176 -15.23 57.93 -6.68
CA ARG A 176 -15.49 57.07 -7.85
C ARG A 176 -15.68 55.62 -7.43
N PHE A 177 -14.85 55.10 -6.53
CA PHE A 177 -14.96 53.73 -6.02
C PHE A 177 -16.31 53.51 -5.33
N ASN A 178 -16.71 54.43 -4.45
CA ASN A 178 -17.99 54.38 -3.76
C ASN A 178 -19.18 54.46 -4.73
N PHE A 179 -19.08 55.28 -5.78
CA PHE A 179 -20.14 55.39 -6.78
C PHE A 179 -20.34 54.09 -7.57
N HIS A 180 -19.26 53.40 -7.97
CA HIS A 180 -19.34 52.20 -8.82
C HIS A 180 -19.58 50.90 -8.04
N PHE A 181 -18.97 50.78 -6.86
CA PHE A 181 -18.92 49.51 -6.12
C PHE A 181 -19.75 49.52 -4.83
N TYR A 182 -20.56 50.56 -4.60
CA TYR A 182 -21.57 50.56 -3.54
C TYR A 182 -22.94 50.97 -4.10
N GLY A 183 -24.01 50.62 -3.37
CA GLY A 183 -25.40 50.84 -3.82
C GLY A 183 -25.84 49.90 -4.95
N ASP A 184 -26.83 50.32 -5.73
CA ASP A 184 -27.55 49.48 -6.71
C ASP A 184 -26.98 49.52 -8.14
N LYS A 185 -25.72 49.92 -8.30
CA LYS A 185 -25.10 49.95 -9.64
C LYS A 185 -24.86 48.54 -10.17
N PRO A 186 -25.00 48.31 -11.49
CA PRO A 186 -24.65 47.03 -12.11
C PRO A 186 -23.22 46.59 -11.82
N THR A 187 -22.29 47.56 -11.72
CA THR A 187 -20.87 47.36 -11.40
C THR A 187 -20.62 46.84 -9.98
N ASN A 188 -21.59 46.94 -9.07
CA ASN A 188 -21.53 46.35 -7.74
C ASN A 188 -22.14 44.94 -7.75
N SER A 189 -21.47 44.00 -8.41
CA SER A 189 -21.92 42.61 -8.51
C SER A 189 -21.18 41.70 -7.52
N LYS A 190 -21.94 40.92 -6.75
CA LYS A 190 -21.38 39.94 -5.79
C LYS A 190 -20.69 38.76 -6.47
N SER A 191 -21.10 38.42 -7.69
CA SER A 191 -20.52 37.33 -8.47
C SER A 191 -19.31 37.75 -9.31
N LYS A 192 -18.96 39.04 -9.29
CA LYS A 192 -17.88 39.62 -10.09
C LYS A 192 -16.90 40.46 -9.25
N PRO A 193 -16.26 39.88 -8.22
CA PRO A 193 -15.28 40.59 -7.41
C PRO A 193 -14.06 41.06 -8.23
N GLU A 194 -13.73 40.39 -9.34
CA GLU A 194 -12.64 40.79 -10.24
C GLU A 194 -12.77 42.23 -10.75
N TRP A 195 -13.99 42.78 -10.83
CA TRP A 195 -14.23 44.13 -11.35
C TRP A 195 -13.64 45.23 -10.46
N PHE A 196 -13.80 45.13 -9.14
CA PHE A 196 -13.27 46.17 -8.27
C PHE A 196 -11.76 46.00 -8.07
N TYR A 197 -11.24 44.77 -8.07
CA TYR A 197 -9.80 44.52 -8.04
C TYR A 197 -9.11 45.05 -9.31
N SER A 198 -9.64 44.71 -10.50
CA SER A 198 -9.09 45.19 -11.77
C SER A 198 -9.09 46.71 -11.86
N GLN A 199 -10.14 47.37 -11.34
CA GLN A 199 -10.21 48.83 -11.30
C GLN A 199 -9.10 49.44 -10.43
N LEU A 200 -8.83 48.84 -9.27
CA LEU A 200 -7.77 49.30 -8.37
C LEU A 200 -6.37 49.12 -9.00
N SER A 201 -6.10 47.97 -9.62
CA SER A 201 -4.84 47.72 -10.34
C SER A 201 -4.67 48.67 -11.54
N MET A 202 -5.76 48.96 -12.26
CA MET A 202 -5.77 49.92 -13.36
C MET A 202 -5.49 51.36 -12.90
N TRP A 203 -6.09 51.77 -11.78
CA TRP A 203 -5.79 53.07 -11.18
C TRP A 203 -4.36 53.16 -10.68
N LEU A 204 -3.82 52.10 -10.09
CA LEU A 204 -2.43 52.08 -9.67
C LEU A 204 -1.49 52.27 -10.86
N SER A 205 -1.61 51.41 -11.88
CA SER A 205 -0.75 51.44 -13.07
C SER A 205 -0.87 52.75 -13.87
N SER A 206 -2.09 53.27 -14.05
CA SER A 206 -2.32 54.47 -14.88
C SER A 206 -1.88 55.78 -14.20
N ASN A 207 -1.84 55.82 -12.87
CA ASN A 207 -1.53 57.03 -12.10
C ASN A 207 -0.14 57.00 -11.44
N LEU A 208 0.62 55.90 -11.55
CA LEU A 208 1.91 55.74 -10.86
C LEU A 208 2.92 56.85 -11.20
N GLU A 209 3.06 57.19 -12.49
CA GLU A 209 3.97 58.26 -12.95
C GLU A 209 3.58 59.64 -12.39
N PHE A 210 2.29 59.91 -12.18
CA PHE A 210 1.82 61.14 -11.52
C PHE A 210 2.35 61.23 -10.08
N PHE A 211 2.19 60.16 -9.30
CA PHE A 211 2.62 60.13 -7.90
C PHE A 211 4.15 60.16 -7.78
N GLU A 212 4.87 59.45 -8.65
CA GLU A 212 6.34 59.40 -8.66
C GLU A 212 7.00 60.68 -9.15
N SER A 213 6.59 61.19 -10.32
CA SER A 213 7.30 62.26 -11.01
C SER A 213 6.84 63.66 -10.61
N TYR A 214 5.57 63.81 -10.20
CA TYR A 214 4.97 65.14 -9.94
C TYR A 214 4.68 65.38 -8.45
N LEU A 215 4.15 64.39 -7.73
CA LEU A 215 3.78 64.57 -6.31
C LEU A 215 4.90 64.22 -5.33
N HIS A 216 5.71 63.20 -5.58
CA HIS A 216 6.81 62.82 -4.69
C HIS A 216 7.77 64.00 -4.39
N PRO A 217 8.15 64.87 -5.36
CA PRO A 217 8.98 66.05 -5.08
C PRO A 217 8.39 67.07 -4.10
N LEU A 218 7.06 67.11 -3.92
CA LEU A 218 6.41 67.98 -2.92
C LEU A 218 6.66 67.50 -1.49
N SER A 219 6.75 66.18 -1.28
CA SER A 219 6.92 65.57 0.04
C SER A 219 8.35 65.71 0.59
N ASN A 220 9.38 65.58 -0.27
CA ASN A 220 10.80 65.64 0.12
C ASN A 220 11.30 67.00 0.62
N LYS A 221 10.48 68.07 0.53
CA LYS A 221 10.82 69.40 1.06
C LYS A 221 10.36 69.64 2.50
N ALA A 222 9.46 68.80 3.02
CA ALA A 222 9.10 68.77 4.43
C ALA A 222 10.03 67.78 5.16
N GLU A 223 10.43 68.04 6.40
CA GLU A 223 11.43 67.26 7.16
C GLU A 223 11.06 65.77 7.39
N SER A 224 9.86 65.33 6.96
CA SER A 224 9.40 63.95 6.97
C SER A 224 9.61 63.24 5.62
N LYS A 225 10.38 62.14 5.61
CA LYS A 225 10.55 61.22 4.46
C LYS A 225 9.26 60.43 4.17
N ILE A 226 8.20 61.08 3.71
CA ILE A 226 6.95 60.39 3.34
C ILE A 226 7.09 59.83 1.91
N ASN A 227 6.91 58.53 1.74
CA ASN A 227 6.85 57.92 0.42
C ASN A 227 5.42 58.01 -0.13
N VAL A 228 5.17 59.01 -0.97
CA VAL A 228 3.86 59.28 -1.59
C VAL A 228 3.31 58.07 -2.38
N VAL A 229 4.17 57.28 -3.03
CA VAL A 229 3.76 56.09 -3.79
C VAL A 229 3.24 55.02 -2.84
N LYS A 230 3.97 54.77 -1.74
CA LYS A 230 3.56 53.85 -0.67
C LYS A 230 2.20 54.25 -0.08
N GLU A 231 2.00 55.54 0.20
CA GLU A 231 0.71 56.05 0.72
C GLU A 231 -0.44 55.81 -0.26
N PHE A 232 -0.21 56.02 -1.57
CA PHE A 232 -1.23 55.77 -2.59
C PHE A 232 -1.57 54.27 -2.71
N GLN A 233 -0.55 53.40 -2.75
CA GLN A 233 -0.73 51.96 -2.74
C GLN A 233 -1.51 51.50 -1.49
N CYS A 234 -1.14 52.01 -0.31
CA CYS A 234 -1.85 51.72 0.94
C CYS A 234 -3.31 52.20 0.91
N TYR A 235 -3.57 53.35 0.30
CA TYR A 235 -4.94 53.85 0.16
C TYR A 235 -5.80 52.93 -0.71
N LEU A 236 -5.30 52.52 -1.89
CA LEU A 236 -6.01 51.58 -2.76
C LEU A 236 -6.23 50.22 -2.09
N MET A 237 -5.22 49.71 -1.38
CA MET A 237 -5.33 48.47 -0.61
C MET A 237 -6.39 48.57 0.49
N ASN A 238 -6.50 49.72 1.16
CA ASN A 238 -7.55 49.96 2.14
C ASN A 238 -8.96 50.00 1.51
N LEU A 239 -9.12 50.50 0.29
CA LEU A 239 -10.39 50.40 -0.43
C LEU A 239 -10.77 48.95 -0.73
N ALA A 240 -9.80 48.12 -1.14
CA ALA A 240 -9.98 46.68 -1.32
C ALA A 240 -10.42 46.00 -0.01
N ILE A 241 -9.71 46.26 1.10
CA ILE A 241 -10.02 45.75 2.44
C ILE A 241 -11.45 46.11 2.85
N GLN A 242 -11.82 47.38 2.73
CA GLN A 242 -13.17 47.84 3.10
C GLN A 242 -14.25 47.20 2.25
N LYS A 243 -14.00 47.05 0.93
CA LYS A 243 -14.93 46.40 0.03
C LYS A 243 -15.09 44.92 0.37
N LEU A 244 -13.98 44.21 0.59
CA LEU A 244 -13.98 42.80 0.99
C LEU A 244 -14.73 42.59 2.32
N GLN A 245 -14.46 43.42 3.33
CA GLN A 245 -15.19 43.42 4.60
C GLN A 245 -16.70 43.56 4.40
N SER A 246 -17.13 44.47 3.51
CA SER A 246 -18.55 44.67 3.20
C SER A 246 -19.22 43.48 2.51
N LEU A 247 -18.45 42.66 1.77
CA LEU A 247 -18.93 41.45 1.10
C LEU A 247 -18.99 40.29 2.08
N ILE A 248 -17.93 40.08 2.86
CA ILE A 248 -17.84 39.03 3.88
C ILE A 248 -18.91 39.20 4.96
N ALA A 249 -19.27 40.44 5.32
CA ALA A 249 -20.34 40.71 6.27
C ALA A 249 -21.74 40.25 5.79
N GLN A 250 -21.89 39.88 4.51
CA GLN A 250 -23.16 39.42 3.96
C GLN A 250 -23.29 37.90 4.09
N GLU A 251 -24.27 37.43 4.86
CA GLU A 251 -24.54 36.00 5.03
C GLU A 251 -24.73 35.25 3.72
N THR A 252 -25.27 35.92 2.68
CA THR A 252 -25.46 35.31 1.35
C THR A 252 -24.17 34.81 0.71
N ILE A 253 -23.04 35.49 0.97
CA ILE A 253 -21.74 35.10 0.41
C ILE A 253 -21.14 33.97 1.24
N LEU A 254 -21.23 34.06 2.58
CA LEU A 254 -20.69 33.02 3.48
C LEU A 254 -21.39 31.66 3.32
N GLN A 255 -22.68 31.65 2.99
CA GLN A 255 -23.43 30.41 2.78
C GLN A 255 -23.23 29.79 1.39
N ASP A 256 -22.91 30.59 0.37
CA ASP A 256 -22.68 30.09 -0.99
C ASP A 256 -21.21 29.77 -1.21
N LYS A 257 -20.88 28.47 -1.15
CA LYS A 257 -19.51 27.96 -1.34
C LYS A 257 -18.87 28.45 -2.65
N ARG A 258 -19.63 28.58 -3.74
CA ARG A 258 -19.08 28.96 -5.05
C ARG A 258 -18.72 30.44 -5.08
N LEU A 259 -19.61 31.29 -4.58
CA LEU A 259 -19.35 32.73 -4.49
C LEU A 259 -18.19 33.03 -3.55
N LEU A 260 -18.12 32.35 -2.40
CA LEU A 260 -17.02 32.51 -1.45
C LEU A 260 -15.68 32.04 -2.03
N SER A 261 -15.64 30.87 -2.69
CA SER A 261 -14.42 30.38 -3.35
C SER A 261 -13.93 31.38 -4.40
N HIS A 262 -14.80 31.86 -5.28
CA HIS A 262 -14.45 32.83 -6.31
C HIS A 262 -13.95 34.15 -5.71
N LEU A 263 -14.59 34.62 -4.63
CA LEU A 263 -14.13 35.81 -3.91
C LEU A 263 -12.72 35.63 -3.31
N ILE A 264 -12.44 34.47 -2.73
CA ILE A 264 -11.11 34.14 -2.20
C ILE A 264 -10.09 34.13 -3.34
N ASP A 265 -10.41 33.46 -4.46
CA ASP A 265 -9.51 33.34 -5.62
C ASP A 265 -9.10 34.71 -6.16
N GLU A 266 -10.08 35.57 -6.45
CA GLU A 266 -9.81 36.92 -6.95
C GLU A 266 -9.05 37.79 -5.94
N THR A 267 -9.29 37.60 -4.64
CA THR A 267 -8.55 38.31 -3.58
C THR A 267 -7.09 37.88 -3.54
N VAL A 268 -6.82 36.58 -3.63
CA VAL A 268 -5.45 36.02 -3.65
C VAL A 268 -4.71 36.48 -4.91
N ILE A 269 -5.38 36.49 -6.07
CA ILE A 269 -4.82 36.97 -7.33
C ILE A 269 -4.42 38.44 -7.21
N PHE A 270 -5.32 39.29 -6.70
CA PHE A 270 -5.03 40.72 -6.51
C PHE A 270 -3.88 40.96 -5.53
N GLU A 271 -3.85 40.26 -4.38
CA GLU A 271 -2.75 40.36 -3.42
C GLU A 271 -1.40 39.99 -4.07
N LYS A 272 -1.38 38.91 -4.87
CA LYS A 272 -0.19 38.48 -5.59
C LYS A 272 0.24 39.52 -6.64
N GLU A 273 -0.69 40.09 -7.39
CA GLU A 273 -0.40 41.16 -8.35
C GLU A 273 0.25 42.36 -7.66
N MET A 274 -0.29 42.79 -6.51
CA MET A 274 0.24 43.90 -5.72
C MET A 274 1.68 43.65 -5.25
N LEU A 275 1.99 42.44 -4.77
CA LEU A 275 3.31 42.07 -4.29
C LEU A 275 4.34 41.91 -5.43
N GLU A 276 3.97 41.21 -6.51
CA GLU A 276 4.92 40.83 -7.57
C GLU A 276 5.10 41.90 -8.65
N ALA A 277 4.04 42.63 -9.02
CA ALA A 277 4.08 43.60 -10.12
C ALA A 277 4.38 45.04 -9.67
N TYR A 278 4.07 45.38 -8.41
CA TYR A 278 4.11 46.75 -7.91
C TYR A 278 4.97 46.94 -6.65
N ASP A 279 5.76 45.94 -6.24
CA ASP A 279 6.66 45.96 -5.07
C ASP A 279 5.95 46.47 -3.79
N TYR A 280 4.74 45.96 -3.52
CA TYR A 280 3.95 46.41 -2.36
C TYR A 280 4.67 46.11 -1.03
N PRO A 281 4.73 47.06 -0.07
CA PRO A 281 5.50 46.88 1.16
C PRO A 281 4.92 45.79 2.09
N GLU A 282 5.77 44.89 2.60
CA GLU A 282 5.39 43.84 3.56
C GLU A 282 4.90 44.36 4.93
N ASP A 283 5.26 45.60 5.29
CA ASP A 283 4.87 46.23 6.55
C ASP A 283 3.52 46.97 6.47
N ALA A 284 2.89 46.97 5.29
CA ALA A 284 1.64 47.67 5.03
C ALA A 284 0.41 46.74 5.20
N PRO A 285 -0.83 47.28 5.24
CA PRO A 285 -2.03 46.46 5.35
C PRO A 285 -2.20 45.56 4.12
N HIS A 286 -2.52 44.27 4.30
CA HIS A 286 -2.74 43.33 3.20
C HIS A 286 -4.21 42.90 3.14
N VAL A 287 -4.81 42.84 1.94
CA VAL A 287 -6.22 42.46 1.80
C VAL A 287 -6.46 41.01 2.20
N ILE A 288 -5.48 40.13 1.98
CA ILE A 288 -5.57 38.71 2.34
C ILE A 288 -5.69 38.48 3.86
N THR A 289 -5.26 39.44 4.69
CA THR A 289 -5.36 39.34 6.16
C THR A 289 -6.81 39.30 6.65
N GLU A 290 -7.75 39.80 5.86
CA GLU A 290 -9.18 39.76 6.16
C GLU A 290 -9.76 38.34 6.03
N LEU A 291 -9.27 37.56 5.06
CA LEU A 291 -9.61 36.15 4.87
C LEU A 291 -8.97 35.25 5.94
N CYS A 292 -7.95 35.77 6.61
CA CYS A 292 -7.14 35.08 7.61
C CYS A 292 -7.71 35.15 9.04
N ARG A 293 -8.86 35.80 9.24
CA ARG A 293 -9.57 35.82 10.54
C ARG A 293 -10.05 34.42 10.90
N ASP A 294 -9.93 34.00 12.17
CA ASP A 294 -10.09 32.61 12.60
C ASP A 294 -11.34 31.90 12.03
N GLU A 295 -12.53 32.51 12.12
CA GLU A 295 -13.78 31.92 11.62
C GLU A 295 -13.78 31.71 10.09
N LEU A 296 -13.25 32.68 9.34
CA LEU A 296 -13.21 32.63 7.87
C LEU A 296 -12.09 31.73 7.36
N LEU A 297 -10.97 31.73 8.07
CA LEU A 297 -9.84 30.87 7.76
C LEU A 297 -10.21 29.40 7.92
N ASP A 298 -11.01 29.06 8.94
CA ASP A 298 -11.55 27.71 9.11
C ASP A 298 -12.47 27.30 7.94
N ILE A 299 -13.31 28.21 7.46
CA ILE A 299 -14.17 27.99 6.30
C ILE A 299 -13.32 27.82 5.03
N TRP A 300 -12.31 28.67 4.83
CA TRP A 300 -11.42 28.59 3.68
C TRP A 300 -10.64 27.26 3.67
N ILE A 301 -10.01 26.87 4.79
CA ILE A 301 -9.30 25.58 4.90
C ILE A 301 -10.25 24.41 4.61
N LYS A 302 -11.50 24.48 5.07
CA LYS A 302 -12.51 23.45 4.78
C LYS A 302 -12.89 23.43 3.29
N LEU A 303 -13.09 24.59 2.66
CA LEU A 303 -13.36 24.70 1.23
C LEU A 303 -12.20 24.16 0.39
N GLU A 304 -10.97 24.44 0.80
CA GLU A 304 -9.77 23.94 0.14
C GLU A 304 -9.72 22.41 0.20
N ARG A 305 -9.95 21.82 1.38
CA ARG A 305 -10.03 20.37 1.56
C ARG A 305 -11.14 19.74 0.72
N ASP A 306 -12.35 20.32 0.75
CA ASP A 306 -13.51 19.82 -0.01
C ASP A 306 -13.20 19.86 -1.53
N THR A 307 -12.66 20.97 -2.01
CA THR A 307 -12.32 21.17 -3.43
C THR A 307 -11.25 20.20 -3.90
N ILE A 308 -10.17 20.04 -3.13
CA ILE A 308 -9.09 19.11 -3.47
C ILE A 308 -9.58 17.66 -3.40
N SER A 309 -10.42 17.31 -2.42
CA SER A 309 -10.97 15.95 -2.33
C SER A 309 -11.78 15.59 -3.58
N VAL A 310 -12.65 16.50 -4.04
CA VAL A 310 -13.41 16.32 -5.29
C VAL A 310 -12.47 16.29 -6.51
N GLY A 311 -11.43 17.13 -6.52
CA GLY A 311 -10.40 17.14 -7.56
C GLY A 311 -9.69 15.80 -7.66
N VAL A 312 -9.27 15.22 -6.54
CA VAL A 312 -8.64 13.89 -6.48
C VAL A 312 -9.57 12.80 -6.99
N ASP A 313 -10.84 12.83 -6.59
CA ASP A 313 -11.82 11.84 -7.04
C ASP A 313 -12.05 11.93 -8.57
N HIS A 314 -12.04 13.14 -9.14
CA HIS A 314 -12.11 13.34 -10.59
C HIS A 314 -10.86 12.83 -11.30
N ILE A 315 -9.66 13.15 -10.78
CA ILE A 315 -8.38 12.70 -11.32
C ILE A 315 -8.26 11.17 -11.35
N LEU A 316 -8.74 10.48 -10.31
CA LEU A 316 -8.70 9.02 -10.21
C LEU A 316 -9.76 8.32 -11.07
N SER A 317 -10.87 9.01 -11.38
CA SER A 317 -11.98 8.49 -12.18
C SER A 317 -11.84 8.78 -13.68
N ASP A 318 -10.82 9.54 -14.08
CA ASP A 318 -10.54 9.86 -15.48
C ASP A 318 -10.21 8.59 -16.29
N GLU A 319 -10.73 8.50 -17.52
CA GLU A 319 -10.51 7.34 -18.40
C GLU A 319 -9.02 7.11 -18.70
N LEU A 320 -8.24 8.19 -18.74
CA LEU A 320 -6.81 8.21 -19.03
C LEU A 320 -5.94 8.30 -17.77
N ALA A 321 -6.54 8.20 -16.57
CA ALA A 321 -5.85 8.35 -15.28
C ALA A 321 -4.58 7.48 -15.19
N TYR A 322 -4.67 6.22 -15.64
CA TYR A 322 -3.62 5.20 -15.56
C TYR A 322 -2.76 5.10 -16.82
N GLU A 323 -2.81 6.08 -17.70
CA GLU A 323 -1.89 6.15 -18.83
C GLU A 323 -0.65 6.98 -18.46
N SER A 324 0.47 6.71 -19.14
CA SER A 324 1.70 7.51 -19.00
C SER A 324 1.44 8.93 -19.49
N ARG A 325 1.93 9.93 -18.74
CA ARG A 325 1.82 11.35 -19.12
C ARG A 325 2.43 11.69 -20.48
N TYR A 326 3.39 10.87 -20.95
CA TYR A 326 4.01 11.01 -22.26
C TYR A 326 3.85 9.74 -23.10
N LYS A 327 2.70 9.60 -23.77
CA LYS A 327 2.38 8.42 -24.60
C LYS A 327 3.39 8.11 -25.69
N ASP A 328 3.86 9.14 -26.40
CA ASP A 328 4.70 9.01 -27.60
C ASP A 328 6.21 9.16 -27.32
N ALA A 329 6.58 9.37 -26.05
CA ALA A 329 7.97 9.63 -25.63
C ALA A 329 8.31 8.93 -24.31
N ASN A 330 7.84 7.69 -24.12
CA ASN A 330 8.15 6.89 -22.92
C ASN A 330 9.67 6.71 -22.70
N ASP A 331 10.47 6.82 -23.77
CA ASP A 331 11.93 6.76 -23.74
C ASP A 331 12.57 7.96 -23.00
N VAL A 332 11.80 9.05 -22.83
CA VAL A 332 12.23 10.29 -22.18
C VAL A 332 11.83 10.31 -20.69
N ASP A 333 10.74 9.64 -20.32
CA ASP A 333 10.25 9.60 -18.94
C ASP A 333 10.80 8.40 -18.17
N SER A 334 11.93 8.60 -17.49
CA SER A 334 12.56 7.59 -16.64
C SER A 334 11.64 7.04 -15.54
N HIS A 335 10.59 7.79 -15.19
CA HIS A 335 9.68 7.52 -14.08
C HIS A 335 8.35 6.91 -14.51
N LEU A 336 8.03 6.93 -15.81
CA LEU A 336 6.78 6.40 -16.37
C LEU A 336 5.56 6.86 -15.55
N VAL A 337 5.47 8.17 -15.30
CA VAL A 337 4.50 8.75 -14.36
C VAL A 337 3.08 8.63 -14.94
N PRO A 338 2.12 8.05 -14.20
CA PRO A 338 0.74 8.03 -14.65
C PRO A 338 0.08 9.40 -14.51
N ASN A 339 -0.85 9.73 -15.42
CA ASN A 339 -1.58 11.01 -15.45
C ASN A 339 -2.18 11.38 -14.09
N PHE A 340 -2.73 10.41 -13.36
CA PHE A 340 -3.36 10.69 -12.07
C PHE A 340 -2.36 11.20 -11.02
N ALA A 341 -1.10 10.76 -11.05
CA ALA A 341 -0.08 11.19 -10.12
C ALA A 341 0.46 12.57 -10.50
N ASP A 342 0.66 12.82 -11.79
CA ASP A 342 1.10 14.13 -12.30
C ASP A 342 0.05 15.22 -12.02
N ALA A 343 -1.23 14.93 -12.31
CA ALA A 343 -2.34 15.83 -12.02
C ALA A 343 -2.50 16.10 -10.51
N PHE A 344 -2.22 15.11 -9.65
CA PHE A 344 -2.22 15.32 -8.20
C PHE A 344 -1.13 16.31 -7.76
N VAL A 345 0.09 16.19 -8.30
CA VAL A 345 1.18 17.14 -7.99
C VAL A 345 0.81 18.55 -8.42
N ILE A 346 0.25 18.72 -9.62
CA ILE A 346 -0.24 20.03 -10.11
C ILE A 346 -1.32 20.61 -9.19
N LEU A 347 -2.24 19.78 -8.69
CA LEU A 347 -3.28 20.21 -7.75
C LEU A 347 -2.69 20.69 -6.42
N MET A 348 -1.64 20.02 -5.92
CA MET A 348 -0.94 20.42 -4.70
C MET A 348 -0.10 21.69 -4.88
N ASP A 349 0.53 21.87 -6.05
CA ASP A 349 1.24 23.11 -6.39
C ASP A 349 0.27 24.29 -6.47
N SER A 350 -0.90 24.10 -7.10
CA SER A 350 -1.98 25.09 -7.11
C SER A 350 -2.41 25.51 -5.70
N MET A 351 -2.56 24.55 -4.78
CA MET A 351 -2.83 24.85 -3.37
C MET A 351 -1.69 25.64 -2.72
N THR A 352 -0.43 25.31 -3.01
CA THR A 352 0.75 26.00 -2.48
C THR A 352 0.79 27.46 -2.90
N GLU A 353 0.51 27.75 -4.18
CA GLU A 353 0.46 29.11 -4.71
C GLU A 353 -0.57 29.98 -3.98
N ARG A 354 -1.71 29.41 -3.57
CA ARG A 354 -2.81 30.17 -2.96
C ARG A 354 -2.47 30.77 -1.59
N TYR A 355 -1.60 30.12 -0.81
CA TYR A 355 -1.23 30.61 0.52
C TYR A 355 0.19 31.17 0.60
N ARG A 356 1.02 31.03 -0.44
CA ARG A 356 2.42 31.50 -0.45
C ARG A 356 2.54 32.98 -0.07
N SER A 357 1.64 33.82 -0.58
CA SER A 357 1.65 35.27 -0.39
C SER A 357 1.09 35.74 0.96
N ILE A 358 0.60 34.83 1.83
CA ILE A 358 0.04 35.22 3.13
C ILE A 358 1.17 35.68 4.07
N PRO A 359 1.16 36.91 4.63
CA PRO A 359 2.27 37.37 5.49
C PRO A 359 2.47 36.56 6.79
N ASP A 360 1.39 36.07 7.40
CA ASP A 360 1.48 35.32 8.66
C ASP A 360 1.89 33.85 8.45
N LEU A 361 3.13 33.53 8.86
CA LEU A 361 3.69 32.18 8.81
C LEU A 361 2.86 31.13 9.55
N ARG A 362 2.17 31.49 10.65
CA ARG A 362 1.34 30.55 11.42
C ARG A 362 0.14 30.10 10.61
N ILE A 363 -0.36 30.97 9.73
CA ILE A 363 -1.49 30.66 8.85
C ILE A 363 -1.02 29.81 7.69
N GLN A 364 0.11 30.15 7.04
CA GLN A 364 0.73 29.28 6.04
C GLN A 364 0.95 27.85 6.58
N GLN A 365 1.40 27.72 7.83
CA GLN A 365 1.55 26.41 8.49
C GLN A 365 0.25 25.62 8.60
N ARG A 366 -0.92 26.26 8.74
CA ARG A 366 -2.21 25.55 8.75
C ARG A 366 -2.51 24.92 7.39
N PHE A 367 -2.19 25.60 6.30
CA PHE A 367 -2.33 25.05 4.95
C PHE A 367 -1.32 23.93 4.68
N VAL A 368 -0.06 24.06 5.11
CA VAL A 368 0.92 22.97 5.01
C VAL A 368 0.47 21.73 5.79
N LYS A 369 -0.12 21.90 6.98
CA LYS A 369 -0.72 20.79 7.73
C LYS A 369 -1.86 20.12 6.96
N LEU A 370 -2.71 20.91 6.28
CA LEU A 370 -3.75 20.36 5.41
C LEU A 370 -3.12 19.61 4.21
N GLN A 371 -2.06 20.14 3.60
CA GLN A 371 -1.35 19.46 2.51
C GLN A 371 -0.79 18.10 2.94
N LEU A 372 -0.18 18.02 4.13
CA LEU A 372 0.31 16.75 4.68
C LEU A 372 -0.82 15.71 4.84
N ILE A 373 -2.00 16.15 5.29
CA ILE A 373 -3.19 15.29 5.42
C ILE A 373 -3.63 14.80 4.04
N ILE A 374 -3.74 15.69 3.05
CA ILE A 374 -4.20 15.36 1.70
C ILE A 374 -3.23 14.38 1.01
N VAL A 375 -1.93 14.58 1.16
CA VAL A 375 -0.89 13.66 0.66
C VAL A 375 -1.07 12.27 1.26
N ASP A 376 -1.36 12.16 2.57
CA ASP A 376 -1.59 10.86 3.20
C ASP A 376 -2.93 10.21 2.80
N GLU A 377 -3.98 11.01 2.61
CA GLU A 377 -5.26 10.54 2.07
C GLU A 377 -5.10 10.01 0.64
N PHE A 378 -4.32 10.68 -0.20
CA PHE A 378 -4.00 10.23 -1.55
C PHE A 378 -3.22 8.92 -1.56
N ARG A 379 -2.21 8.77 -0.68
CA ARG A 379 -1.51 7.49 -0.46
C ARG A 379 -2.49 6.38 -0.11
N SER A 380 -3.43 6.66 0.78
CA SER A 380 -4.42 5.69 1.25
C SER A 380 -5.36 5.24 0.12
N ARG A 381 -5.78 6.16 -0.77
CA ARG A 381 -6.54 5.85 -1.98
C ARG A 381 -5.75 4.93 -2.93
N ILE A 382 -4.46 5.20 -3.17
CA ILE A 382 -3.58 4.33 -3.97
C ILE A 382 -3.51 2.91 -3.36
N VAL A 383 -3.41 2.80 -2.04
CA VAL A 383 -3.39 1.50 -1.35
C VAL A 383 -4.70 0.75 -1.54
N GLN A 384 -5.85 1.42 -1.41
CA GLN A 384 -7.18 0.84 -1.59
C GLN A 384 -7.37 0.31 -3.02
N ILE A 385 -7.08 1.13 -4.04
CA ILE A 385 -7.13 0.68 -5.44
C ILE A 385 -6.21 -0.53 -5.63
N GLY A 386 -5.02 -0.48 -5.06
CA GLY A 386 -4.06 -1.59 -5.12
C GLY A 386 -4.44 -2.85 -4.34
N GLN A 387 -5.48 -2.84 -3.51
CA GLN A 387 -6.02 -4.03 -2.83
C GLN A 387 -7.12 -4.72 -3.65
N GLU A 388 -7.81 -3.99 -4.52
CA GLU A 388 -8.87 -4.51 -5.38
C GLU A 388 -8.33 -5.22 -6.64
N ILE A 389 -7.04 -5.07 -6.94
CA ILE A 389 -6.41 -5.66 -8.12
C ILE A 389 -6.21 -7.17 -7.93
N GLU A 390 -6.77 -7.96 -8.85
CA GLU A 390 -6.64 -9.44 -8.87
C GLU A 390 -5.20 -9.94 -8.96
N SER A 391 -4.34 -9.22 -9.71
CA SER A 391 -3.00 -9.69 -10.04
C SER A 391 -2.02 -8.53 -10.28
N PRO A 392 -0.77 -8.60 -9.75
CA PRO A 392 0.23 -7.55 -9.94
C PRO A 392 0.77 -7.48 -11.39
N TRP A 393 0.38 -8.44 -12.24
CA TRP A 393 0.73 -8.49 -13.66
C TRP A 393 -0.30 -7.82 -14.58
N LYS A 394 -1.33 -7.19 -14.01
CA LYS A 394 -2.39 -6.48 -14.75
C LYS A 394 -2.40 -4.99 -14.39
N SER A 395 -2.86 -4.16 -15.32
CA SER A 395 -3.16 -2.75 -15.06
C SER A 395 -4.30 -2.64 -14.04
N PRO A 396 -4.28 -1.67 -13.10
CA PRO A 396 -3.32 -0.56 -12.98
C PRO A 396 -2.13 -0.80 -12.04
N PHE A 397 -1.75 -2.04 -11.70
CA PHE A 397 -0.72 -2.28 -10.67
C PHE A 397 0.65 -1.63 -10.99
N PRO A 398 1.22 -1.73 -12.21
CA PRO A 398 2.48 -1.06 -12.54
C PRO A 398 2.38 0.47 -12.41
N GLN A 399 1.24 1.05 -12.78
CA GLN A 399 1.00 2.48 -12.68
C GLN A 399 0.98 2.94 -11.22
N LEU A 400 0.32 2.20 -10.33
CA LEU A 400 0.33 2.51 -8.90
C LEU A 400 1.76 2.46 -8.34
N MET A 401 2.56 1.48 -8.78
CA MET A 401 3.97 1.36 -8.39
C MET A 401 4.82 2.53 -8.88
N ASN A 402 4.63 2.97 -10.12
CA ASN A 402 5.32 4.14 -10.67
C ASN A 402 4.89 5.43 -9.95
N ALA A 403 3.60 5.60 -9.66
CA ALA A 403 3.09 6.72 -8.88
C ALA A 403 3.67 6.78 -7.47
N LEU A 404 3.70 5.66 -6.75
CA LEU A 404 4.29 5.60 -5.40
C LEU A 404 5.76 6.01 -5.41
N ARG A 405 6.51 5.58 -6.43
CA ARG A 405 7.92 5.95 -6.56
C ARG A 405 8.10 7.41 -6.91
N TYR A 406 7.36 7.91 -7.90
CA TYR A 406 7.36 9.31 -8.29
C TYR A 406 7.01 10.23 -7.10
N MET A 407 5.96 9.92 -6.35
CA MET A 407 5.60 10.67 -5.15
C MET A 407 6.70 10.65 -4.08
N THR A 408 7.47 9.57 -3.97
CA THR A 408 8.60 9.53 -3.02
C THR A 408 9.69 10.54 -3.40
N GLU A 409 9.91 10.77 -4.69
CA GLU A 409 10.88 11.76 -5.18
C GLU A 409 10.35 13.19 -5.05
N VAL A 410 9.09 13.43 -5.47
CA VAL A 410 8.43 14.73 -5.31
C VAL A 410 8.43 15.19 -3.86
N LEU A 411 8.10 14.29 -2.92
CA LEU A 411 8.11 14.61 -1.49
C LEU A 411 9.52 14.85 -0.94
N ASP A 412 10.56 14.26 -1.54
CA ASP A 412 11.96 14.55 -1.19
C ASP A 412 12.38 15.94 -1.68
N GLU A 413 11.98 16.31 -2.90
CA GLU A 413 12.20 17.64 -3.47
C GLU A 413 11.47 18.72 -2.68
N TRP A 414 10.17 18.51 -2.39
CA TRP A 414 9.38 19.42 -1.55
C TRP A 414 9.96 19.54 -0.14
N SER A 415 10.47 18.45 0.43
CA SER A 415 11.19 18.49 1.72
C SER A 415 12.45 19.36 1.68
N GLY A 416 13.09 19.48 0.51
CA GLY A 416 14.27 20.33 0.30
C GLY A 416 13.95 21.78 -0.10
N ASN A 417 12.70 22.12 -0.38
CA ASN A 417 12.32 23.46 -0.83
C ASN A 417 12.48 24.49 0.31
N PRO A 418 13.18 25.63 0.09
CA PRO A 418 13.37 26.68 1.08
C PRO A 418 12.08 27.20 1.73
N GLU A 419 10.97 27.24 0.99
CA GLU A 419 9.67 27.72 1.50
C GLU A 419 9.13 26.80 2.60
N PHE A 420 9.13 25.49 2.35
CA PHE A 420 8.68 24.49 3.33
C PHE A 420 9.64 24.39 4.52
N LEU A 421 10.94 24.53 4.29
CA LEU A 421 11.95 24.59 5.37
C LEU A 421 11.77 25.82 6.26
N ARG A 422 11.49 26.99 5.67
CA ARG A 422 11.18 28.23 6.39
C ARG A 422 9.97 28.05 7.31
N LEU A 423 8.91 27.40 6.82
CA LEU A 423 7.70 27.13 7.60
C LEU A 423 7.92 26.12 8.72
N GLN A 424 8.93 25.27 8.61
CA GLN A 424 9.27 24.27 9.62
C GLN A 424 10.17 24.79 10.75
N GLY A 425 11.04 25.77 10.49
CA GLY A 425 12.04 26.26 11.45
C GLY A 425 11.47 26.66 12.82
N LYS A 426 10.22 27.14 12.88
CA LYS A 426 9.53 27.52 14.13
C LYS A 426 8.93 26.34 14.92
N LEU A 427 8.78 25.15 14.33
CA LEU A 427 8.36 23.94 15.05
C LEU A 427 9.51 23.31 15.86
N MET A 428 10.75 23.46 15.39
CA MET A 428 11.93 22.90 16.06
C MET A 428 12.43 23.74 17.24
N GLU A 429 12.04 25.01 17.38
CA GLU A 429 12.27 25.78 18.61
C GLU A 429 11.60 25.14 19.85
N SER A 430 10.66 24.22 19.64
CA SER A 430 9.94 23.50 20.71
C SER A 430 10.37 22.04 20.92
N SER A 431 11.29 21.49 20.12
CA SER A 431 11.72 20.08 20.22
C SER A 431 13.24 19.93 20.21
N SER A 432 13.79 19.51 21.36
CA SER A 432 15.20 19.29 21.62
C SER A 432 15.73 17.99 21.00
N THR A 433 15.62 17.83 19.68
CA THR A 433 16.20 16.69 18.94
C THR A 433 17.22 17.17 17.89
N PRO A 434 18.43 16.57 17.84
CA PRO A 434 19.54 17.04 17.00
C PRO A 434 19.41 16.66 15.51
N PHE A 435 18.28 16.10 15.08
CA PHE A 435 18.02 15.75 13.68
C PHE A 435 17.02 16.75 13.10
N ILE A 436 17.43 17.52 12.09
CA ILE A 436 16.54 18.41 11.34
C ILE A 436 15.64 17.51 10.47
N ARG A 437 14.52 17.06 11.02
CA ARG A 437 13.47 16.34 10.28
C ARG A 437 12.85 17.31 9.28
N ARG A 438 12.77 17.00 7.99
CA ARG A 438 12.14 17.87 6.97
C ARG A 438 10.63 17.68 6.93
N THR A 439 9.90 18.66 6.38
CA THR A 439 8.42 18.77 6.46
C THR A 439 7.69 17.52 5.98
N PHE A 440 8.13 16.88 4.89
CA PHE A 440 7.46 15.73 4.28
C PHE A 440 8.20 14.40 4.46
N ASP A 441 9.25 14.34 5.31
CA ASP A 441 10.08 13.13 5.48
C ASP A 441 9.24 11.91 5.93
N ASP A 442 8.23 12.12 6.78
CA ASP A 442 7.35 11.05 7.25
C ASP A 442 6.45 10.50 6.14
N SER A 443 5.81 11.41 5.41
CA SER A 443 4.96 11.05 4.26
C SER A 443 5.79 10.32 3.22
N ARG A 444 6.99 10.83 2.89
CA ARG A 444 7.94 10.17 1.99
C ARG A 444 8.24 8.73 2.44
N ALA A 445 8.58 8.55 3.72
CA ALA A 445 8.89 7.23 4.27
C ALA A 445 7.68 6.27 4.18
N LEU A 446 6.46 6.77 4.37
CA LEU A 446 5.24 5.97 4.22
C LEU A 446 4.99 5.55 2.76
N TYR A 447 5.18 6.45 1.80
CA TYR A 447 5.10 6.12 0.37
C TYR A 447 6.12 5.05 -0.04
N GLU A 448 7.38 5.23 0.39
CA GLU A 448 8.44 4.25 0.14
C GLU A 448 8.13 2.90 0.80
N HIS A 449 7.58 2.90 2.01
CA HIS A 449 7.16 1.69 2.70
C HIS A 449 6.09 0.92 1.93
N VAL A 450 5.05 1.60 1.46
CA VAL A 450 3.98 0.98 0.64
C VAL A 450 4.56 0.42 -0.66
N TRP A 451 5.46 1.17 -1.32
CA TRP A 451 6.14 0.69 -2.51
C TRP A 451 6.90 -0.61 -2.26
N ARG A 452 7.67 -0.69 -1.16
CA ARG A 452 8.42 -1.91 -0.78
C ARG A 452 7.50 -3.09 -0.49
N GLN A 453 6.34 -2.87 0.14
CA GLN A 453 5.36 -3.94 0.36
C GLN A 453 4.80 -4.48 -0.96
N LYS A 454 4.44 -3.61 -1.90
CA LYS A 454 3.93 -4.00 -3.22
C LYS A 454 5.02 -4.65 -4.10
N ALA A 455 6.27 -4.22 -3.99
CA ALA A 455 7.42 -4.87 -4.64
C ALA A 455 7.63 -6.31 -4.16
N ARG A 456 7.43 -6.59 -2.85
CA ARG A 456 7.45 -7.95 -2.30
C ARG A 456 6.33 -8.81 -2.90
N LEU A 457 5.10 -8.29 -2.92
CA LEU A 457 3.97 -8.98 -3.55
C LEU A 457 4.22 -9.34 -5.02
N LEU A 458 4.80 -8.43 -5.80
CA LEU A 458 5.20 -8.71 -7.19
C LEU A 458 6.25 -9.82 -7.26
N THR A 459 7.23 -9.81 -6.34
CA THR A 459 8.29 -10.84 -6.28
C THR A 459 7.75 -12.20 -5.84
N ASP A 460 6.83 -12.23 -4.87
CA ASP A 460 6.23 -13.47 -4.37
C ASP A 460 5.36 -14.13 -5.46
N THR A 461 4.52 -13.34 -6.13
CA THR A 461 3.72 -13.84 -7.27
C THR A 461 4.58 -14.23 -8.47
N PHE A 462 5.72 -13.56 -8.69
CA PHE A 462 6.72 -13.98 -9.68
C PHE A 462 7.28 -15.36 -9.33
N ASN A 463 7.66 -15.56 -8.06
CA ASN A 463 8.17 -16.83 -7.55
C ASN A 463 7.15 -17.97 -7.72
N ASP A 464 5.88 -17.74 -7.39
CA ASP A 464 4.81 -18.75 -7.56
C ASP A 464 4.65 -19.17 -9.02
N LEU A 465 4.66 -18.20 -9.94
CA LEU A 465 4.52 -18.47 -11.37
C LEU A 465 5.70 -19.27 -11.93
N ILE A 466 6.93 -18.89 -11.59
CA ILE A 466 8.11 -19.62 -12.07
C ILE A 466 8.21 -21.01 -11.43
N THR A 467 7.76 -21.17 -10.18
CA THR A 467 7.68 -22.48 -9.50
C THR A 467 6.78 -23.43 -10.26
N LEU A 468 5.56 -22.99 -10.63
CA LEU A 468 4.62 -23.78 -11.43
C LEU A 468 5.23 -24.23 -12.78
N LYS A 469 6.06 -23.39 -13.40
CA LYS A 469 6.71 -23.70 -14.68
C LYS A 469 7.90 -24.65 -14.56
N LEU A 470 8.37 -24.94 -13.34
CA LEU A 470 9.41 -25.95 -13.09
C LEU A 470 8.84 -27.37 -12.93
N ASP A 471 7.53 -27.56 -12.79
CA ASP A 471 6.92 -28.89 -12.57
C ASP A 471 7.30 -29.91 -13.65
N ALA A 472 7.33 -29.51 -14.91
CA ALA A 472 7.73 -30.42 -15.99
C ALA A 472 9.23 -30.79 -15.91
N TYR A 473 10.06 -29.88 -15.40
CA TYR A 473 11.50 -30.05 -15.28
C TYR A 473 11.90 -30.83 -14.02
N SER A 474 11.15 -30.68 -12.92
CA SER A 474 11.34 -31.44 -11.68
C SER A 474 10.96 -32.92 -11.84
N ASN A 475 9.98 -33.22 -12.70
CA ASN A 475 9.55 -34.59 -13.02
C ASN A 475 10.50 -35.35 -13.97
N VAL A 476 11.56 -34.72 -14.46
CA VAL A 476 12.58 -35.41 -15.26
C VAL A 476 13.33 -36.40 -14.37
N LYS A 477 13.49 -37.64 -14.84
CA LYS A 477 14.24 -38.68 -14.11
C LYS A 477 15.76 -38.46 -14.23
N TRP A 478 16.28 -37.45 -13.54
CA TRP A 478 17.68 -37.00 -13.62
C TRP A 478 18.71 -38.10 -13.34
N PHE A 479 18.38 -39.04 -12.46
CA PHE A 479 19.21 -40.22 -12.16
C PHE A 479 19.30 -41.26 -13.30
N GLN A 480 18.43 -41.20 -14.31
CA GLN A 480 18.43 -42.12 -15.46
C GLN A 480 19.12 -41.53 -16.71
N ILE A 481 19.56 -40.28 -16.65
CA ILE A 481 20.21 -39.61 -17.79
C ILE A 481 21.58 -40.22 -18.04
N ASN A 482 21.84 -40.71 -19.26
CA ASN A 482 23.12 -41.32 -19.63
C ASN A 482 23.87 -40.56 -20.73
N ILE A 483 23.55 -39.28 -20.92
CA ILE A 483 24.19 -38.43 -21.93
C ILE A 483 25.66 -38.21 -21.53
N ILE A 484 26.60 -38.51 -22.45
CA ILE A 484 28.05 -38.36 -22.19
C ILE A 484 28.45 -36.89 -22.10
N LYS A 485 27.82 -36.03 -22.91
CA LYS A 485 28.06 -34.59 -22.91
C LYS A 485 26.79 -33.86 -23.35
N PRO A 486 26.31 -32.89 -22.57
CA PRO A 486 25.19 -32.03 -22.96
C PRO A 486 25.50 -31.23 -24.23
N ILE A 487 24.57 -31.18 -25.18
CA ILE A 487 24.69 -30.41 -26.43
C ILE A 487 23.53 -29.42 -26.58
N GLU A 488 22.35 -29.78 -26.09
CA GLU A 488 21.13 -28.97 -26.18
C GLU A 488 20.51 -28.73 -24.80
N ILE A 489 19.72 -27.66 -24.70
CA ILE A 489 18.96 -27.34 -23.48
C ILE A 489 17.81 -28.34 -23.36
N SER A 490 17.60 -28.87 -22.16
CA SER A 490 16.48 -29.78 -21.89
C SER A 490 15.14 -29.17 -22.32
N PRO A 491 14.32 -29.87 -23.12
CA PRO A 491 13.02 -29.35 -23.57
C PRO A 491 12.10 -28.93 -22.42
N ALA A 492 12.11 -29.69 -21.31
CA ALA A 492 11.32 -29.38 -20.11
C ALA A 492 11.72 -28.06 -19.43
N PHE A 493 12.96 -27.58 -19.62
CA PHE A 493 13.45 -26.32 -19.06
C PHE A 493 12.98 -25.09 -19.85
N THR A 494 12.60 -25.27 -21.12
CA THR A 494 12.27 -24.15 -22.01
C THR A 494 11.04 -23.37 -21.56
N HIS A 495 10.05 -24.03 -20.94
CA HIS A 495 8.86 -23.36 -20.39
C HIS A 495 9.22 -22.38 -19.26
N PHE A 496 10.14 -22.78 -18.38
CA PHE A 496 10.66 -21.93 -17.31
C PHE A 496 11.43 -20.73 -17.86
N LEU A 497 12.34 -20.97 -18.82
CA LEU A 497 13.08 -19.89 -19.49
C LEU A 497 12.15 -18.89 -20.19
N HIS A 498 11.10 -19.39 -20.85
CA HIS A 498 10.11 -18.54 -21.51
C HIS A 498 9.32 -17.70 -20.51
N GLU A 499 8.89 -18.27 -19.39
CA GLU A 499 8.16 -17.54 -18.35
C GLU A 499 9.03 -16.46 -17.71
N ILE A 500 10.29 -16.77 -17.38
CA ILE A 500 11.27 -15.78 -16.88
C ILE A 500 11.42 -14.64 -17.89
N LYS A 501 11.67 -14.97 -19.16
CA LYS A 501 11.80 -13.96 -20.21
C LYS A 501 10.57 -13.08 -20.28
N HIS A 502 9.38 -13.67 -20.33
CA HIS A 502 8.12 -12.96 -20.42
C HIS A 502 7.89 -12.00 -19.24
N ARG A 503 8.06 -12.48 -18.00
CA ARG A 503 7.81 -11.69 -16.78
C ARG A 503 8.85 -10.62 -16.52
N LEU A 504 10.13 -10.91 -16.72
CA LEU A 504 11.18 -9.90 -16.57
C LEU A 504 11.10 -8.83 -17.65
N SER A 505 10.75 -9.21 -18.90
CA SER A 505 10.51 -8.22 -19.97
C SER A 505 9.30 -7.35 -19.65
N TYR A 506 8.25 -7.91 -19.04
CA TYR A 506 7.12 -7.13 -18.54
C TYR A 506 7.56 -6.13 -17.47
N ILE A 507 8.38 -6.53 -16.49
CA ILE A 507 8.90 -5.63 -15.45
C ILE A 507 9.72 -4.50 -16.07
N LEU A 508 10.65 -4.83 -16.97
CA LEU A 508 11.52 -3.86 -17.63
C LEU A 508 10.77 -2.82 -18.49
N THR A 509 9.59 -3.16 -18.99
CA THR A 509 8.80 -2.28 -19.88
C THR A 509 7.71 -1.49 -19.17
N LYS A 510 7.26 -1.95 -17.99
CA LYS A 510 6.11 -1.35 -17.29
C LYS A 510 6.47 -0.57 -16.03
N PHE A 511 7.68 -0.74 -15.50
CA PHE A 511 8.11 -0.10 -14.25
C PHE A 511 9.23 0.90 -14.49
N SER A 512 9.27 1.94 -13.64
CA SER A 512 10.29 2.99 -13.72
C SER A 512 11.71 2.45 -13.55
N SER A 513 12.68 3.16 -14.13
CA SER A 513 14.07 2.74 -14.19
C SER A 513 14.81 2.83 -12.86
N ASP A 514 14.35 3.71 -11.98
CA ASP A 514 14.98 4.02 -10.70
C ASP A 514 14.87 2.87 -9.66
N PRO A 515 13.68 2.29 -9.36
CA PRO A 515 13.58 1.16 -8.44
C PRO A 515 14.03 -0.19 -9.05
N MET A 516 14.36 -0.20 -10.34
CA MET A 516 14.64 -1.42 -11.10
C MET A 516 15.73 -2.27 -10.44
N LEU A 517 16.80 -1.67 -9.91
CA LEU A 517 17.87 -2.42 -9.23
C LEU A 517 17.35 -3.30 -8.08
N THR A 518 16.35 -2.81 -7.33
CA THR A 518 15.75 -3.56 -6.21
C THR A 518 14.93 -4.74 -6.72
N LEU A 519 14.14 -4.53 -7.79
CA LEU A 519 13.35 -5.57 -8.42
C LEU A 519 14.24 -6.62 -9.11
N GLU A 520 15.32 -6.19 -9.78
CA GLU A 520 16.30 -7.07 -10.41
C GLU A 520 16.99 -7.96 -9.36
N HIS A 521 17.43 -7.40 -8.23
CA HIS A 521 17.99 -8.21 -7.14
C HIS A 521 16.98 -9.19 -6.56
N SER A 522 15.75 -8.74 -6.29
CA SER A 522 14.71 -9.56 -5.66
C SER A 522 14.25 -10.70 -6.57
N THR A 523 14.03 -10.41 -7.86
CA THR A 523 13.65 -11.42 -8.86
C THR A 523 14.79 -12.38 -9.18
N ASN A 524 16.03 -11.90 -9.29
CA ASN A 524 17.19 -12.76 -9.49
C ASN A 524 17.38 -13.71 -8.31
N ASN A 525 17.31 -13.20 -7.08
CA ASN A 525 17.37 -14.04 -5.88
C ASN A 525 16.24 -15.07 -5.82
N ALA A 526 15.01 -14.67 -6.19
CA ALA A 526 13.87 -15.58 -6.27
C ALA A 526 14.15 -16.74 -7.23
N ILE A 527 14.60 -16.47 -8.46
CA ILE A 527 14.91 -17.50 -9.46
C ILE A 527 15.86 -18.57 -8.91
N TRP A 528 16.97 -18.15 -8.31
CA TRP A 528 17.96 -19.09 -7.76
C TRP A 528 17.42 -19.86 -6.56
N ALA A 529 16.70 -19.20 -5.65
CA ALA A 529 16.07 -19.85 -4.51
C ALA A 529 14.99 -20.87 -4.93
N THR A 530 14.23 -20.59 -6.00
CA THR A 530 13.26 -21.54 -6.54
C THR A 530 13.94 -22.78 -7.12
N LEU A 531 15.03 -22.61 -7.87
CA LEU A 531 15.77 -23.75 -8.43
C LEU A 531 16.36 -24.65 -7.34
N GLU A 532 16.97 -24.03 -6.31
CA GLU A 532 17.51 -24.75 -5.15
C GLU A 532 16.41 -25.55 -4.44
N LYS A 533 15.31 -24.87 -4.07
CA LYS A 533 14.24 -25.45 -3.25
C LYS A 533 13.39 -26.48 -3.98
N THR A 534 13.04 -26.22 -5.23
CA THR A 534 12.06 -27.03 -5.99
C THR A 534 12.71 -28.23 -6.68
N ILE A 535 14.02 -28.17 -6.96
CA ILE A 535 14.69 -29.20 -7.75
C ILE A 535 15.91 -29.75 -7.04
N ILE A 536 16.93 -28.92 -6.77
CA ILE A 536 18.24 -29.42 -6.31
C ILE A 536 18.11 -30.17 -4.97
N LEU A 537 17.28 -29.66 -4.06
CA LEU A 537 17.05 -30.29 -2.75
C LEU A 537 15.99 -31.40 -2.76
N GLN A 538 15.18 -31.51 -3.82
CA GLN A 538 14.05 -32.46 -3.88
C GLN A 538 14.31 -33.64 -4.82
N THR A 539 15.30 -33.54 -5.71
CA THR A 539 15.54 -34.52 -6.76
C THR A 539 16.87 -35.24 -6.59
N SER A 540 16.90 -36.53 -6.95
CA SER A 540 18.13 -37.34 -6.99
C SER A 540 18.79 -37.26 -8.36
N PHE A 541 20.12 -37.15 -8.38
CA PHE A 541 20.92 -36.93 -9.59
C PHE A 541 22.01 -37.99 -9.72
N ASN A 542 22.16 -38.57 -10.91
CA ASN A 542 23.46 -39.13 -11.27
C ASN A 542 24.38 -37.99 -11.77
N TYR A 543 25.69 -38.23 -11.85
CA TYR A 543 26.65 -37.18 -12.22
C TYR A 543 26.40 -36.59 -13.63
N ARG A 544 25.84 -37.36 -14.56
CA ARG A 544 25.52 -36.93 -15.94
C ARG A 544 24.24 -36.11 -16.03
N GLY A 545 23.23 -36.45 -15.23
CA GLY A 545 22.02 -35.67 -15.09
C GLY A 545 22.31 -34.32 -14.44
N ALA A 546 23.18 -34.30 -13.42
CA ALA A 546 23.70 -33.06 -12.86
C ALA A 546 24.51 -32.25 -13.88
N GLU A 547 25.30 -32.91 -14.74
CA GLU A 547 26.02 -32.24 -15.84
C GLU A 547 25.07 -31.59 -16.86
N GLN A 548 23.97 -32.27 -17.24
CA GLN A 548 22.94 -31.71 -18.12
C GLN A 548 22.23 -30.50 -17.50
N MET A 549 21.86 -30.57 -16.22
CA MET A 549 21.24 -29.42 -15.53
C MET A 549 22.22 -28.26 -15.38
N TYR A 550 23.49 -28.54 -15.07
CA TYR A 550 24.52 -27.51 -15.05
C TYR A 550 24.63 -26.82 -16.42
N TYR A 551 24.59 -27.58 -17.51
CA TYR A 551 24.58 -27.04 -18.87
C TYR A 551 23.34 -26.17 -19.16
N ASP A 552 22.14 -26.64 -18.78
CA ASP A 552 20.89 -25.88 -18.93
C ASP A 552 20.97 -24.51 -18.22
N ILE A 553 21.53 -24.49 -17.01
CA ILE A 553 21.71 -23.27 -16.22
C ILE A 553 22.77 -22.35 -16.84
N THR A 554 23.96 -22.87 -17.14
CA THR A 554 25.08 -22.04 -17.62
C THR A 554 24.92 -21.56 -19.05
N THR A 555 24.26 -22.34 -19.90
CA THR A 555 24.13 -22.06 -21.34
C THR A 555 22.75 -21.52 -21.68
N GLY A 556 21.72 -21.81 -20.87
CA GLY A 556 20.36 -21.30 -21.06
C GLY A 556 20.03 -20.12 -20.14
N LEU A 557 19.97 -20.38 -18.83
CA LEU A 557 19.46 -19.41 -17.86
C LEU A 557 20.39 -18.20 -17.67
N ILE A 558 21.68 -18.40 -17.41
CA ILE A 558 22.62 -17.30 -17.15
C ILE A 558 22.70 -16.33 -18.34
N PRO A 559 22.86 -16.78 -19.60
CA PRO A 559 22.86 -15.88 -20.75
C PRO A 559 21.54 -15.12 -20.91
N LEU A 560 20.40 -15.77 -20.64
CA LEU A 560 19.09 -15.12 -20.65
C LEU A 560 19.04 -14.01 -19.60
N LEU A 561 19.39 -14.27 -18.35
CA LEU A 561 19.37 -13.27 -17.28
C LEU A 561 20.33 -12.12 -17.56
N ASN A 562 21.55 -12.40 -18.03
CA ASN A 562 22.50 -11.37 -18.44
C ASN A 562 21.97 -10.50 -19.59
N SER A 563 21.14 -11.07 -20.48
CA SER A 563 20.53 -10.31 -21.57
C SER A 563 19.39 -9.39 -21.11
N LEU A 564 18.70 -9.75 -20.02
CA LEU A 564 17.55 -9.03 -19.47
C LEU A 564 17.99 -7.96 -18.47
N TYR A 565 18.90 -8.29 -17.56
CA TYR A 565 19.40 -7.38 -16.52
C TYR A 565 20.57 -6.50 -16.98
N LYS A 566 20.58 -6.04 -18.25
CA LYS A 566 21.68 -5.26 -18.84
C LYS A 566 21.88 -3.91 -18.12
N ARG A 567 22.62 -3.92 -17.01
CA ARG A 567 23.09 -2.73 -16.30
C ARG A 567 24.57 -2.87 -15.96
N PRO A 568 25.37 -1.79 -16.07
CA PRO A 568 26.81 -1.85 -15.82
C PRO A 568 27.17 -2.32 -14.39
N ASN A 569 26.26 -2.13 -13.43
CA ASN A 569 26.48 -2.44 -12.02
C ASN A 569 25.70 -3.67 -11.53
N PHE A 570 24.99 -4.39 -12.41
CA PHE A 570 24.26 -5.60 -12.04
C PHE A 570 24.92 -6.81 -12.69
N ASN A 571 25.29 -7.79 -11.87
CA ASN A 571 25.87 -9.03 -12.35
C ASN A 571 25.14 -10.22 -11.74
N VAL A 572 24.49 -11.00 -12.61
CA VAL A 572 23.72 -12.19 -12.25
C VAL A 572 24.56 -13.18 -11.44
N ILE A 573 25.85 -13.28 -11.76
CA ILE A 573 26.78 -14.25 -11.18
C ILE A 573 27.30 -13.80 -9.81
N LEU A 574 27.24 -12.50 -9.49
CA LEU A 574 27.64 -11.98 -8.17
C LEU A 574 26.55 -12.15 -7.10
N ASN A 575 25.37 -12.65 -7.47
CA ASN A 575 24.32 -12.97 -6.51
C ASN A 575 24.73 -14.17 -5.64
N GLU A 576 24.66 -14.04 -4.32
CA GLU A 576 25.06 -15.09 -3.38
C GLU A 576 24.34 -16.42 -3.65
N LYS A 577 23.03 -16.38 -3.93
CA LYS A 577 22.25 -17.58 -4.26
C LYS A 577 22.62 -18.21 -5.59
N CYS A 578 22.96 -17.42 -6.60
CA CYS A 578 23.50 -17.92 -7.86
C CYS A 578 24.81 -18.69 -7.63
N VAL A 579 25.74 -18.10 -6.86
CA VAL A 579 27.02 -18.74 -6.53
C VAL A 579 26.81 -20.03 -5.75
N GLU A 580 25.91 -20.02 -4.76
CA GLU A 580 25.53 -21.22 -4.01
C GLU A 580 25.05 -22.32 -4.96
N VAL A 581 23.99 -22.08 -5.74
CA VAL A 581 23.42 -23.05 -6.68
C VAL A 581 24.46 -23.59 -7.67
N LEU A 582 25.30 -22.73 -8.23
CA LEU A 582 26.36 -23.16 -9.14
C LEU A 582 27.39 -24.06 -8.46
N ASN A 583 27.73 -23.78 -7.21
CA ASN A 583 28.67 -24.61 -6.45
C ASN A 583 28.05 -25.96 -6.06
N GLU A 584 26.76 -25.99 -5.73
CA GLU A 584 26.01 -27.24 -5.51
C GLU A 584 26.01 -28.10 -6.78
N MET A 585 25.72 -27.51 -7.93
CA MET A 585 25.74 -28.22 -9.21
C MET A 585 27.16 -28.66 -9.62
N ARG A 586 28.19 -27.87 -9.33
CA ARG A 586 29.60 -28.24 -9.55
C ARG A 586 30.00 -29.47 -8.73
N LEU A 587 29.49 -29.59 -7.51
CA LEU A 587 29.69 -30.76 -6.66
C LEU A 587 28.91 -31.97 -7.22
N LEU A 588 27.64 -31.79 -7.55
CA LEU A 588 26.75 -32.86 -8.04
C LEU A 588 27.13 -33.41 -9.42
N LYS A 589 27.90 -32.69 -10.24
CA LYS A 589 28.39 -33.18 -11.54
C LYS A 589 29.73 -33.93 -11.47
N LEU A 590 30.37 -34.02 -10.30
CA LEU A 590 31.65 -34.74 -10.18
C LEU A 590 31.43 -36.23 -10.47
N PRO A 591 32.32 -36.90 -11.23
CA PRO A 591 32.23 -38.35 -11.39
C PRO A 591 32.29 -39.06 -10.03
N SER A 592 31.55 -40.16 -9.86
CA SER A 592 31.43 -40.87 -8.58
C SER A 592 32.79 -41.18 -7.91
N PRO A 593 33.84 -41.66 -8.62
CA PRO A 593 35.14 -41.90 -8.00
C PRO A 593 35.78 -40.63 -7.42
N THR A 594 35.65 -39.50 -8.13
CA THR A 594 36.18 -38.20 -7.70
C THR A 594 35.41 -37.67 -6.49
N ALA A 595 34.09 -37.83 -6.49
CA ALA A 595 33.24 -37.37 -5.40
C ALA A 595 33.42 -38.18 -4.11
N ILE A 596 33.61 -39.50 -4.21
CA ILE A 596 33.91 -40.39 -3.07
C ILE A 596 35.26 -39.99 -2.44
N LEU A 597 36.30 -39.83 -3.27
CA LEU A 597 37.61 -39.38 -2.80
C LEU A 597 37.54 -37.99 -2.14
N LEU A 598 36.77 -37.07 -2.73
CA LEU A 598 36.55 -35.76 -2.16
C LEU A 598 35.81 -35.85 -0.82
N LYS A 599 34.78 -36.69 -0.69
CA LYS A 599 34.05 -36.92 0.57
C LYS A 599 34.98 -37.39 1.69
N ASP A 600 35.83 -38.39 1.40
CA ASP A 600 36.77 -38.95 2.37
C ASP A 600 37.83 -37.92 2.81
N ASP A 601 38.34 -37.13 1.86
CA ASP A 601 39.26 -36.03 2.14
C ASP A 601 38.60 -34.93 2.99
N LEU A 602 37.37 -34.55 2.65
CA LEU A 602 36.59 -33.51 3.34
C LEU A 602 36.25 -33.89 4.79
N GLN A 603 36.15 -35.18 5.12
CA GLN A 603 35.96 -35.65 6.50
C GLN A 603 37.23 -35.55 7.35
N ARG A 604 38.41 -35.55 6.74
CA ARG A 604 39.71 -35.63 7.44
C ARG A 604 40.40 -34.28 7.64
N ILE A 605 40.04 -33.26 6.86
CA ILE A 605 40.67 -31.93 6.92
C ILE A 605 39.97 -31.01 7.95
N PRO A 606 40.63 -29.97 8.49
CA PRO A 606 39.96 -28.92 9.28
C PRO A 606 39.28 -27.86 8.38
N ASP A 607 38.28 -27.14 8.91
CA ASP A 607 37.47 -26.15 8.14
C ASP A 607 38.30 -25.07 7.45
N GLN A 608 39.47 -24.72 8.00
CA GLN A 608 40.39 -23.72 7.45
C GLN A 608 41.04 -24.15 6.12
N MET A 609 41.12 -25.46 5.86
CA MET A 609 41.68 -26.02 4.62
C MET A 609 40.60 -26.38 3.58
N LEU A 610 39.33 -26.09 3.91
CA LEU A 610 38.18 -26.45 3.08
C LEU A 610 38.19 -25.72 1.73
N GLU A 611 38.45 -24.42 1.73
CA GLU A 611 38.52 -23.62 0.51
C GLU A 611 39.68 -24.03 -0.40
N GLU A 612 40.84 -24.34 0.17
CA GLU A 612 42.01 -24.80 -0.59
C GLU A 612 41.73 -26.12 -1.32
N LYS A 613 41.02 -27.05 -0.67
CA LYS A 613 40.64 -28.35 -1.24
C LYS A 613 39.51 -28.27 -2.27
N LEU A 614 38.63 -27.28 -2.15
CA LEU A 614 37.50 -27.07 -3.07
C LEU A 614 37.86 -26.17 -4.27
N SER A 615 38.92 -25.37 -4.16
CA SER A 615 39.42 -24.48 -5.21
C SER A 615 39.65 -25.16 -6.58
N PRO A 616 40.23 -26.38 -6.68
CA PRO A 616 40.41 -27.07 -7.97
C PRO A 616 39.09 -27.39 -8.70
N PHE A 617 37.97 -27.39 -7.99
CA PHE A 617 36.63 -27.64 -8.55
C PHE A 617 35.85 -26.34 -8.80
N GLU A 618 36.50 -25.18 -8.66
CA GLU A 618 35.88 -23.84 -8.74
C GLU A 618 34.75 -23.63 -7.72
N ILE A 619 34.81 -24.29 -6.56
CA ILE A 619 33.82 -24.17 -5.48
C ILE A 619 34.36 -23.24 -4.40
N THR A 620 33.58 -22.23 -4.01
CA THR A 620 33.96 -21.22 -3.01
C THR A 620 32.82 -20.97 -2.01
N GLY A 621 33.15 -20.72 -0.74
CA GLY A 621 32.17 -20.26 0.26
C GLY A 621 31.12 -21.29 0.72
N LEU A 622 31.29 -22.58 0.43
CA LEU A 622 30.38 -23.62 0.94
C LEU A 622 30.73 -24.00 2.39
N SER A 623 29.74 -23.99 3.28
CA SER A 623 29.92 -24.46 4.66
C SER A 623 29.92 -26.00 4.74
N ARG A 624 30.64 -26.55 5.71
CA ARG A 624 30.67 -28.01 5.98
C ARG A 624 29.28 -28.60 6.26
N GLN A 625 28.38 -27.84 6.87
CA GLN A 625 26.98 -28.26 7.09
C GLN A 625 26.19 -28.39 5.79
N LYS A 626 26.40 -27.50 4.81
CA LYS A 626 25.79 -27.61 3.47
C LYS A 626 26.43 -28.75 2.68
N LEU A 627 27.76 -28.90 2.74
CA LEU A 627 28.46 -30.05 2.16
C LEU A 627 27.95 -31.38 2.71
N ALA A 628 27.62 -31.47 4.00
CA ALA A 628 27.06 -32.69 4.57
C ALA A 628 25.65 -33.03 4.04
N LYS A 629 24.84 -32.02 3.69
CA LYS A 629 23.52 -32.20 3.05
C LYS A 629 23.61 -32.56 1.56
N LEU A 630 24.67 -32.14 0.89
CA LEU A 630 24.90 -32.31 -0.55
C LEU A 630 25.95 -33.39 -0.89
N ALA A 631 26.65 -33.90 0.12
CA ALA A 631 27.64 -34.98 0.01
C ALA A 631 27.01 -36.18 -0.71
N PRO A 632 27.80 -37.07 -1.34
CA PRO A 632 27.31 -38.06 -2.30
C PRO A 632 26.58 -39.20 -1.59
N ASN A 633 25.43 -38.89 -1.01
CA ASN A 633 24.29 -39.77 -0.84
C ASN A 633 23.32 -39.57 -2.04
N ASN A 634 23.51 -38.53 -2.87
CA ASN A 634 22.75 -38.32 -4.09
C ASN A 634 23.42 -38.87 -5.36
N GLN A 635 24.75 -38.99 -5.42
CA GLN A 635 25.44 -39.53 -6.61
C GLN A 635 25.51 -41.06 -6.66
N GLU A 636 25.37 -41.71 -5.51
CA GLU A 636 25.13 -43.14 -5.38
C GLU A 636 24.04 -43.35 -4.32
N LYS A 637 22.83 -42.86 -4.59
CA LYS A 637 21.64 -43.65 -4.27
C LYS A 637 21.39 -44.60 -5.45
N PHE A 638 22.39 -45.42 -5.77
CA PHE A 638 22.04 -46.82 -5.76
C PHE A 638 21.90 -47.12 -4.27
N THR A 639 20.69 -46.94 -3.73
CA THR A 639 20.23 -48.04 -2.89
C THR A 639 20.42 -49.24 -3.82
N TYR A 640 21.42 -50.06 -3.53
CA TYR A 640 21.21 -51.47 -3.80
C TYR A 640 19.93 -51.75 -3.03
N ALA A 641 18.79 -51.67 -3.73
CA ALA A 641 17.55 -52.23 -3.26
C ALA A 641 17.86 -53.72 -3.28
N THR A 642 18.51 -54.15 -2.22
CA THR A 642 18.82 -55.52 -1.91
C THR A 642 17.92 -55.79 -0.73
N GLY A 643 16.98 -56.71 -0.91
CA GLY A 643 16.04 -57.06 0.13
C GLY A 643 16.78 -57.70 1.30
N SER A 644 16.40 -57.33 2.52
CA SER A 644 16.85 -58.00 3.73
C SER A 644 16.49 -59.49 3.67
N VAL A 645 17.49 -60.37 3.74
CA VAL A 645 17.29 -61.82 3.84
C VAL A 645 17.40 -62.24 5.31
N THR A 646 16.35 -62.82 5.87
CA THR A 646 16.30 -63.16 7.30
C THR A 646 16.14 -64.67 7.52
N LEU A 647 17.07 -65.27 8.26
CA LEU A 647 16.98 -66.67 8.70
C LEU A 647 16.31 -66.76 10.08
N ILE A 648 15.24 -67.55 10.18
CA ILE A 648 14.55 -67.88 11.43
C ILE A 648 14.74 -69.37 11.72
N LYS A 649 15.41 -69.68 12.83
CA LYS A 649 15.61 -71.04 13.34
C LYS A 649 14.52 -71.37 14.37
N ALA A 650 13.49 -72.11 13.94
CA ALA A 650 12.41 -72.57 14.79
C ALA A 650 12.53 -74.08 15.09
N ILE A 651 11.79 -74.57 16.09
CA ILE A 651 11.82 -75.99 16.46
C ILE A 651 11.41 -76.85 15.25
N GLY A 652 12.37 -77.60 14.70
CA GLY A 652 12.18 -78.50 13.57
C GLY A 652 12.01 -77.83 12.21
N LYS A 653 12.21 -76.51 12.09
CA LYS A 653 12.08 -75.76 10.83
C LYS A 653 13.15 -74.68 10.70
N ASN A 654 13.83 -74.66 9.55
CA ASN A 654 14.63 -73.52 9.11
C ASN A 654 13.80 -72.73 8.11
N ILE A 655 13.44 -71.49 8.47
CA ILE A 655 12.58 -70.61 7.67
C ILE A 655 13.45 -69.46 7.17
N LEU A 656 13.47 -69.24 5.85
CA LEU A 656 14.11 -68.09 5.24
C LEU A 656 13.03 -67.09 4.82
N VAL A 657 13.16 -65.82 5.18
CA VAL A 657 12.30 -64.72 4.73
C VAL A 657 13.07 -63.91 3.70
N ASP A 658 12.51 -63.86 2.49
CA ASP A 658 13.11 -63.40 1.25
C ASP A 658 14.40 -64.16 0.88
N CYS A 659 14.87 -64.00 -0.35
CA CYS A 659 16.10 -64.62 -0.84
C CYS A 659 17.01 -63.65 -1.59
N GLY A 660 16.73 -62.35 -1.49
CA GLY A 660 17.61 -61.30 -1.99
C GLY A 660 17.60 -61.13 -3.50
N ASP A 661 18.46 -60.23 -3.98
CA ASP A 661 18.54 -59.82 -5.38
C ASP A 661 19.42 -60.78 -6.23
N PRO A 662 19.41 -60.66 -7.57
CA PRO A 662 20.13 -61.59 -8.46
C PRO A 662 21.65 -61.68 -8.23
N TYR A 663 22.25 -60.72 -7.52
CA TYR A 663 23.70 -60.57 -7.35
C TYR A 663 24.19 -61.05 -5.97
N ASN A 664 23.33 -61.17 -4.96
CA ASN A 664 23.72 -61.52 -3.59
C ASN A 664 23.57 -63.01 -3.23
N GLY A 665 23.18 -63.87 -4.17
CA GLY A 665 22.91 -65.29 -3.87
C GLY A 665 24.08 -66.07 -3.26
N ASN A 666 25.33 -65.77 -3.65
CA ASN A 666 26.50 -66.42 -3.05
C ASN A 666 26.69 -66.01 -1.58
N GLU A 667 26.43 -64.75 -1.25
CA GLU A 667 26.52 -64.21 0.11
C GLU A 667 25.49 -64.88 1.02
N VAL A 668 24.25 -65.02 0.55
CA VAL A 668 23.20 -65.76 1.27
C VAL A 668 23.63 -67.21 1.54
N ILE A 669 24.25 -67.89 0.57
CA ILE A 669 24.73 -69.28 0.74
C ILE A 669 25.89 -69.35 1.74
N GLU A 670 26.81 -68.39 1.72
CA GLU A 670 27.93 -68.32 2.65
C GLU A 670 27.48 -68.05 4.09
N GLU A 671 26.50 -67.17 4.29
CA GLU A 671 25.91 -66.91 5.61
C GLU A 671 25.09 -68.08 6.12
N LEU A 672 24.37 -68.80 5.26
CA LEU A 672 23.75 -70.06 5.67
C LEU A 672 24.79 -71.09 6.14
N ARG A 673 25.94 -71.14 5.46
CA ARG A 673 27.04 -72.04 5.83
C ARG A 673 27.70 -71.61 7.15
N SER A 674 27.81 -70.32 7.43
CA SER A 674 28.31 -69.80 8.72
C SER A 674 27.42 -70.25 9.88
N GLU A 675 26.11 -70.36 9.61
CA GLU A 675 25.08 -70.88 10.52
C GLU A 675 24.94 -72.41 10.51
N GLY A 676 25.82 -73.13 9.80
CA GLY A 676 25.87 -74.60 9.73
C GLY A 676 24.84 -75.26 8.81
N LEU A 677 24.26 -74.50 7.88
CA LEU A 677 23.19 -74.94 6.97
C LEU A 677 23.62 -74.87 5.50
N THR A 678 22.94 -75.63 4.67
CA THR A 678 22.98 -75.53 3.20
C THR A 678 21.61 -75.11 2.66
N PRO A 679 21.49 -74.65 1.40
CA PRO A 679 20.19 -74.31 0.82
C PRO A 679 19.17 -75.46 0.85
N SER A 680 19.63 -76.71 0.85
CA SER A 680 18.78 -77.90 0.97
C SER A 680 18.20 -78.12 2.37
N ASP A 681 18.78 -77.49 3.40
CA ASP A 681 18.33 -77.58 4.80
C ASP A 681 17.25 -76.53 5.13
N ILE A 682 16.97 -75.59 4.21
CA ILE A 682 15.88 -74.63 4.33
C ILE A 682 14.56 -75.34 4.06
N THR A 683 13.68 -75.31 5.05
CA THR A 683 12.41 -76.05 5.02
C THR A 683 11.26 -75.21 4.46
N HIS A 684 11.25 -73.90 4.71
CA HIS A 684 10.21 -72.98 4.24
C HIS A 684 10.88 -71.68 3.76
N LEU A 685 10.38 -71.11 2.67
CA LEU A 685 10.81 -69.84 2.11
C LEU A 685 9.60 -68.90 2.05
N VAL A 686 9.60 -67.85 2.86
CA VAL A 686 8.56 -66.81 2.85
C VAL A 686 9.02 -65.69 1.95
N ILE A 687 8.22 -65.32 0.94
CA ILE A 687 8.47 -64.13 0.12
C ILE A 687 7.50 -63.04 0.58
N THR A 688 8.04 -61.93 1.08
CA THR A 688 7.24 -60.80 1.60
C THR A 688 6.41 -60.18 0.49
N HIS A 689 7.01 -59.96 -0.69
CA HIS A 689 6.36 -59.50 -1.91
C HIS A 689 7.25 -59.80 -3.14
N TRP A 690 6.73 -59.64 -4.36
CA TRP A 690 7.36 -60.15 -5.59
C TRP A 690 8.27 -59.17 -6.33
N HIS A 691 8.93 -58.26 -5.62
CA HIS A 691 9.99 -57.47 -6.23
C HIS A 691 11.29 -58.27 -6.34
N ILE A 692 12.04 -58.00 -7.41
CA ILE A 692 13.18 -58.82 -7.84
C ILE A 692 14.29 -58.88 -6.80
N ASP A 693 14.42 -57.83 -6.02
CA ASP A 693 15.37 -57.66 -4.93
C ASP A 693 15.05 -58.47 -3.68
N HIS A 694 13.85 -59.06 -3.60
CA HIS A 694 13.44 -59.95 -2.51
C HIS A 694 13.35 -61.42 -2.94
N CYS A 695 13.13 -61.72 -4.23
CA CYS A 695 12.79 -63.07 -4.67
C CYS A 695 13.72 -63.70 -5.74
N ALA A 696 14.77 -63.02 -6.17
CA ALA A 696 15.54 -63.44 -7.36
C ALA A 696 16.26 -64.79 -7.22
N ASN A 697 16.71 -65.15 -6.01
CA ASN A 697 17.49 -66.37 -5.77
C ASN A 697 16.65 -67.58 -5.33
N ILE A 698 15.34 -67.56 -5.61
CA ILE A 698 14.40 -68.63 -5.24
C ILE A 698 14.85 -70.01 -5.74
N ASN A 699 15.58 -70.06 -6.85
CA ASN A 699 16.09 -71.28 -7.47
C ASN A 699 17.08 -72.06 -6.59
N TYR A 700 17.78 -71.42 -5.63
CA TYR A 700 18.69 -72.14 -4.72
C TYR A 700 17.96 -72.96 -3.67
N PHE A 701 16.69 -72.64 -3.39
CA PHE A 701 15.91 -73.20 -2.29
C PHE A 701 14.81 -74.15 -2.78
N SER A 702 15.11 -74.97 -3.79
CA SER A 702 14.14 -75.86 -4.44
C SER A 702 13.47 -76.90 -3.52
N ASN A 703 14.07 -77.18 -2.35
CA ASN A 703 13.53 -78.12 -1.36
C ASN A 703 12.59 -77.44 -0.35
N ALA A 704 12.57 -76.11 -0.30
CA ALA A 704 11.78 -75.37 0.66
C ALA A 704 10.32 -75.24 0.19
N SER A 705 9.39 -75.28 1.15
CA SER A 705 8.00 -74.92 0.87
C SER A 705 7.87 -73.41 0.73
N LEU A 706 7.49 -72.93 -0.45
CA LEU A 706 7.30 -71.51 -0.74
C LEU A 706 6.00 -70.98 -0.12
N ILE A 707 6.06 -69.82 0.53
CA ILE A 707 4.93 -69.16 1.20
C ILE A 707 4.85 -67.70 0.74
N SER A 708 3.69 -67.31 0.23
CA SER A 708 3.36 -65.97 -0.23
C SER A 708 1.84 -65.79 -0.26
N ASN A 709 1.34 -64.56 -0.46
CA ASN A 709 -0.10 -64.29 -0.45
C ASN A 709 -0.87 -65.13 -1.50
N ASN A 710 -0.33 -65.26 -2.72
CA ASN A 710 -0.97 -66.03 -3.81
C ASN A 710 -0.93 -67.56 -3.67
N SER A 711 -0.07 -68.11 -2.82
CA SER A 711 0.13 -69.57 -2.74
C SER A 711 -0.63 -70.23 -1.59
N HIS A 712 -0.96 -69.49 -0.53
CA HIS A 712 -1.46 -70.06 0.73
C HIS A 712 -2.69 -69.35 1.31
N PHE A 713 -3.14 -68.24 0.72
CA PHE A 713 -4.35 -67.53 1.16
C PHE A 713 -5.45 -67.62 0.11
N ASP A 714 -6.53 -68.33 0.44
CA ASP A 714 -7.72 -68.49 -0.40
C ASP A 714 -8.55 -67.19 -0.38
N TRP A 715 -8.85 -66.62 -1.54
CA TRP A 715 -9.51 -65.31 -1.68
C TRP A 715 -10.91 -65.27 -1.04
N PHE A 716 -11.51 -66.46 -0.81
CA PHE A 716 -12.84 -66.61 -0.24
C PHE A 716 -12.87 -67.21 1.18
N ARG A 717 -11.72 -67.46 1.82
CA ARG A 717 -11.66 -67.96 3.21
C ARG A 717 -10.99 -66.98 4.16
N GLU A 718 -11.72 -66.65 5.23
CA GLU A 718 -11.33 -65.79 6.35
C GLU A 718 -10.17 -66.39 7.19
N ILE A 719 -8.90 -66.23 6.78
CA ILE A 719 -7.76 -66.60 7.65
C ILE A 719 -6.77 -65.42 7.76
N GLU A 720 -6.65 -64.89 8.99
CA GLU A 720 -6.02 -63.63 9.41
C GLU A 720 -4.54 -63.74 9.88
N ALA A 721 -3.98 -64.94 10.05
CA ALA A 721 -2.54 -65.18 10.32
C ALA A 721 -2.25 -66.69 10.12
N ILE A 722 -1.05 -67.06 9.64
CA ILE A 722 -0.62 -68.46 9.48
C ILE A 722 0.54 -68.74 10.43
N GLU A 723 0.36 -69.65 11.40
CA GLU A 723 1.47 -70.15 12.22
C GLU A 723 2.33 -71.14 11.41
N LEU A 724 3.57 -70.76 11.10
CA LEU A 724 4.51 -71.61 10.35
C LEU A 724 5.26 -72.57 11.25
N ALA A 725 5.57 -72.15 12.47
CA ALA A 725 6.21 -72.92 13.51
C ALA A 725 5.74 -72.34 14.85
N PRO A 726 5.89 -73.07 15.98
CA PRO A 726 5.63 -72.51 17.29
C PRO A 726 6.29 -71.14 17.44
N LEU A 727 5.47 -70.11 17.75
CA LEU A 727 5.89 -68.72 17.94
C LEU A 727 6.32 -67.95 16.67
N VAL A 728 6.05 -68.48 15.46
CA VAL A 728 6.37 -67.83 14.18
C VAL A 728 5.12 -67.74 13.31
N TYR A 729 4.66 -66.52 13.03
CA TYR A 729 3.42 -66.23 12.34
C TYR A 729 3.65 -65.43 11.05
N VAL A 730 2.87 -65.69 10.00
CA VAL A 730 2.82 -64.87 8.78
C VAL A 730 1.46 -64.17 8.71
N ILE A 731 1.48 -62.85 8.53
CA ILE A 731 0.30 -62.00 8.48
C ILE A 731 0.26 -61.20 7.19
N LYS A 732 -0.94 -60.89 6.69
CA LYS A 732 -1.11 -60.00 5.55
C LYS A 732 -0.87 -58.56 5.97
N THR A 733 -0.06 -57.84 5.20
CA THR A 733 0.25 -56.43 5.44
C THR A 733 0.22 -55.62 4.14
N PRO A 734 -0.91 -55.64 3.41
CA PRO A 734 -0.98 -55.05 2.09
C PRO A 734 -0.70 -53.55 2.13
N GLY A 735 -0.11 -53.04 1.06
CA GLY A 735 0.11 -51.61 0.93
C GLY A 735 1.20 -51.21 -0.04
N HIS A 736 2.41 -51.76 0.15
CA HIS A 736 3.50 -51.56 -0.80
C HIS A 736 3.14 -52.22 -2.13
N THR A 737 2.63 -53.44 -2.05
CA THR A 737 1.84 -54.10 -3.08
C THR A 737 0.54 -54.65 -2.47
N SER A 738 -0.40 -55.07 -3.30
CA SER A 738 -1.60 -55.78 -2.80
C SER A 738 -1.29 -57.16 -2.19
N GLU A 739 -0.09 -57.70 -2.46
CA GLU A 739 0.30 -59.06 -2.11
C GLU A 739 1.17 -59.18 -0.84
N ASP A 740 1.48 -58.06 -0.18
CA ASP A 740 2.49 -58.05 0.89
C ASP A 740 2.11 -58.91 2.11
N VAL A 741 3.10 -59.62 2.63
CA VAL A 741 3.05 -60.34 3.92
C VAL A 741 4.22 -59.97 4.82
N SER A 742 3.99 -60.04 6.13
CA SER A 742 5.01 -59.86 7.17
C SER A 742 5.12 -61.11 8.04
N VAL A 743 6.31 -61.39 8.57
CA VAL A 743 6.58 -62.48 9.53
C VAL A 743 6.77 -61.91 10.92
N VAL A 744 6.05 -62.43 11.91
CA VAL A 744 6.13 -62.02 13.31
C VAL A 744 6.66 -63.19 14.13
N VAL A 745 7.74 -62.95 14.89
CA VAL A 745 8.38 -63.93 15.78
C VAL A 745 8.21 -63.48 17.22
N GLU A 746 7.69 -64.38 18.05
CA GLU A 746 7.60 -64.23 19.49
C GLU A 746 8.82 -64.87 20.16
N GLN A 747 9.61 -64.09 20.90
CA GLN A 747 10.83 -64.59 21.56
C GLN A 747 10.98 -64.01 22.97
N HIS A 748 11.46 -64.83 23.91
CA HIS A 748 11.88 -64.36 25.22
C HIS A 748 13.35 -63.91 25.16
N ILE A 749 13.61 -62.62 25.41
CA ILE A 749 14.94 -62.03 25.50
C ILE A 749 15.09 -61.41 26.89
N ASP A 750 16.12 -61.79 27.64
CA ASP A 750 16.36 -61.33 29.02
C ASP A 750 15.15 -61.50 29.98
N GLY A 751 14.36 -62.55 29.77
CA GLY A 751 13.16 -62.85 30.57
C GLY A 751 11.94 -62.00 30.23
N GLN A 752 12.01 -61.15 29.21
CA GLN A 752 10.87 -60.38 28.69
C GLN A 752 10.41 -60.94 27.35
N LEU A 753 9.10 -60.96 27.16
CA LEU A 753 8.49 -61.31 25.89
C LEU A 753 8.68 -60.15 24.90
N ARG A 754 9.26 -60.42 23.72
CA ARG A 754 9.46 -59.44 22.65
C ARG A 754 8.89 -59.94 21.32
N PHE A 755 8.37 -59.01 20.54
CA PHE A 755 7.85 -59.25 19.19
C PHE A 755 8.78 -58.68 18.12
N ILE A 756 9.31 -59.55 17.26
CA ILE A 756 10.17 -59.17 16.13
C ILE A 756 9.37 -59.30 14.84
N ALA A 757 9.21 -58.22 14.09
CA ALA A 757 8.47 -58.21 12.84
C ALA A 757 9.42 -58.05 11.63
N VAL A 758 9.45 -59.02 10.73
CA VAL A 758 10.13 -58.96 9.42
C VAL A 758 9.10 -58.55 8.38
N VAL A 759 9.24 -57.36 7.81
CA VAL A 759 8.09 -56.68 7.16
C VAL A 759 8.27 -56.36 5.69
N GLY A 760 9.44 -56.65 5.11
CA GLY A 760 9.76 -56.23 3.74
C GLY A 760 9.55 -54.72 3.58
N ASP A 761 9.13 -54.29 2.39
CA ASP A 761 8.95 -52.87 2.06
C ASP A 761 7.70 -52.22 2.67
N LEU A 762 7.00 -52.92 3.58
CA LEU A 762 6.04 -52.25 4.46
C LEU A 762 6.74 -51.13 5.25
N PHE A 763 7.99 -51.38 5.68
CA PHE A 763 8.95 -50.37 6.10
C PHE A 763 10.22 -50.55 5.27
N GLU A 764 10.55 -49.58 4.43
CA GLU A 764 11.77 -49.67 3.62
C GLU A 764 13.01 -49.59 4.50
N ASN A 765 13.01 -48.72 5.52
CA ASN A 765 14.07 -48.61 6.54
C ASN A 765 13.60 -47.73 7.73
N GLU A 766 14.47 -47.49 8.73
CA GLU A 766 14.16 -46.65 9.91
C GLU A 766 13.88 -45.17 9.55
N GLU A 767 14.47 -44.65 8.46
CA GLU A 767 14.30 -43.24 8.05
C GLU A 767 12.87 -42.93 7.57
N ASP A 768 12.06 -43.95 7.28
CA ASP A 768 10.65 -43.81 6.94
C ASP A 768 9.84 -43.03 7.99
N PHE A 769 10.30 -42.99 9.24
CA PHE A 769 9.68 -42.20 10.32
C PHE A 769 10.02 -40.71 10.28
N LEU A 770 11.09 -40.33 9.58
CA LEU A 770 11.59 -38.96 9.49
C LEU A 770 11.01 -38.23 8.26
N ILE A 771 10.81 -38.96 7.15
CA ILE A 771 10.42 -38.39 5.86
C ILE A 771 9.27 -39.22 5.30
N GLU A 772 8.04 -38.73 5.48
CA GLU A 772 6.81 -39.45 5.08
C GLU A 772 6.71 -39.74 3.58
N ASP A 773 7.39 -38.98 2.73
CA ASP A 773 7.30 -39.14 1.27
C ASP A 773 8.18 -40.28 0.72
N LEU A 774 9.13 -40.82 1.51
CA LEU A 774 10.05 -41.87 1.05
C LEU A 774 9.30 -43.15 0.64
N TRP A 775 8.59 -43.78 1.57
CA TRP A 775 7.87 -45.03 1.32
C TRP A 775 6.57 -44.83 0.51
N LYS A 776 5.95 -43.64 0.57
CA LYS A 776 4.68 -43.36 -0.15
C LYS A 776 4.84 -43.31 -1.67
N ILE A 777 6.02 -42.94 -2.17
CA ILE A 777 6.28 -42.84 -3.60
C ILE A 777 6.51 -44.23 -4.21
N ASN A 778 7.02 -45.17 -3.40
CA ASN A 778 7.37 -46.52 -3.82
C ASN A 778 6.23 -47.53 -3.61
N GLY A 779 5.27 -47.25 -2.72
CA GLY A 779 4.11 -48.10 -2.48
C GLY A 779 2.95 -47.89 -3.46
N GLU A 780 2.36 -48.99 -3.92
CA GLU A 780 1.20 -49.02 -4.83
C GLU A 780 -0.08 -48.48 -4.16
N PHE A 781 -0.24 -48.72 -2.85
CA PHE A 781 -1.42 -48.32 -2.08
C PHE A 781 -1.03 -47.60 -0.76
N PRO A 782 -0.57 -46.34 -0.82
CA PRO A 782 -0.01 -45.64 0.34
C PRO A 782 -0.96 -45.51 1.53
N GLY A 783 -2.28 -45.41 1.28
CA GLY A 783 -3.29 -45.36 2.33
C GLY A 783 -3.51 -46.68 3.07
N THR A 784 -3.34 -47.80 2.37
CA THR A 784 -3.41 -49.16 2.93
C THR A 784 -2.10 -49.51 3.63
N GLN A 785 -0.97 -49.17 3.01
CA GLN A 785 0.36 -49.31 3.61
C GLN A 785 0.46 -48.54 4.93
N ASN A 786 -0.06 -47.32 5.01
CA ASN A 786 -0.06 -46.55 6.27
C ASN A 786 -0.83 -47.25 7.40
N ARG A 787 -1.91 -47.96 7.06
CA ARG A 787 -2.70 -48.74 8.03
C ARG A 787 -1.96 -49.99 8.46
N SER A 788 -1.39 -50.75 7.52
CA SER A 788 -0.55 -51.92 7.80
C SER A 788 0.68 -51.55 8.65
N ARG A 789 1.30 -50.39 8.39
CA ARG A 789 2.41 -49.83 9.19
C ARG A 789 1.96 -49.50 10.61
N ALA A 790 0.85 -48.77 10.76
CA ALA A 790 0.29 -48.45 12.06
C ALA A 790 -0.13 -49.72 12.84
N HIS A 791 -0.56 -50.77 12.12
CA HIS A 791 -0.91 -52.06 12.70
C HIS A 791 0.30 -52.81 13.26
N ILE A 792 1.38 -52.98 12.48
CA ILE A 792 2.64 -53.59 12.97
C ILE A 792 3.17 -52.85 14.20
N LEU A 793 3.16 -51.51 14.18
CA LEU A 793 3.70 -50.68 15.26
C LEU A 793 2.94 -50.79 16.58
N ARG A 794 1.71 -51.31 16.59
CA ARG A 794 0.94 -51.50 17.83
C ARG A 794 1.54 -52.58 18.74
N PHE A 795 2.21 -53.59 18.16
CA PHE A 795 2.61 -54.79 18.89
C PHE A 795 4.08 -55.18 18.73
N SER A 796 4.76 -54.77 17.65
CA SER A 796 6.18 -55.11 17.47
C SER A 796 7.07 -54.30 18.41
N ASP A 797 8.10 -54.93 18.96
CA ASP A 797 9.16 -54.25 19.69
C ASP A 797 10.37 -53.95 18.79
N PHE A 798 10.67 -54.84 17.84
CA PHE A 798 11.77 -54.70 16.89
C PHE A 798 11.28 -54.98 15.47
N ILE A 799 11.75 -54.19 14.50
CA ILE A 799 11.33 -54.28 13.10
C ILE A 799 12.55 -54.55 12.23
N ILE A 800 12.46 -55.56 11.37
CA ILE A 800 13.43 -55.85 10.30
C ILE A 800 12.79 -55.36 8.98
N PRO A 801 13.25 -54.20 8.45
CA PRO A 801 12.70 -53.59 7.25
C PRO A 801 13.14 -54.30 5.96
N GLY A 802 12.54 -53.91 4.84
CA GLY A 802 12.89 -54.40 3.50
C GLY A 802 14.31 -54.05 3.09
N HIS A 803 14.83 -52.89 3.52
CA HIS A 803 16.20 -52.46 3.27
C HIS A 803 16.89 -51.92 4.54
N GLY A 804 18.15 -52.30 4.73
CA GLY A 804 18.97 -51.78 5.83
C GLY A 804 18.79 -52.50 7.17
N PRO A 805 19.39 -51.97 8.26
CA PRO A 805 19.43 -52.65 9.55
C PRO A 805 18.07 -52.65 10.24
N GLY A 806 17.80 -53.72 11.02
CA GLY A 806 16.65 -53.75 11.92
C GLY A 806 16.76 -52.70 13.03
N PHE A 807 15.62 -52.20 13.50
CA PHE A 807 15.54 -51.10 14.46
C PHE A 807 14.44 -51.31 15.52
N GLU A 808 14.61 -50.63 16.66
CA GLU A 808 13.66 -50.63 17.77
C GLU A 808 12.41 -49.80 17.44
N ASN A 809 11.21 -50.28 17.78
CA ASN A 809 9.97 -49.56 17.52
C ASN A 809 9.96 -48.19 18.24
N PRO A 810 9.92 -47.05 17.51
CA PRO A 810 9.99 -45.72 18.11
C PRO A 810 8.64 -45.33 18.72
N ARG A 811 8.36 -45.82 19.95
CA ARG A 811 7.03 -45.76 20.60
C ARG A 811 6.35 -44.38 20.56
N SER A 812 7.07 -43.29 20.80
CA SER A 812 6.50 -41.93 20.77
C SER A 812 6.05 -41.46 19.38
N ARG A 813 6.73 -41.90 18.31
CA ARG A 813 6.35 -41.63 16.91
C ARG A 813 5.27 -42.59 16.43
N ALA A 814 5.36 -43.85 16.85
CA ALA A 814 4.34 -44.86 16.61
C ALA A 814 2.98 -44.43 17.18
N GLU A 815 2.93 -43.95 18.43
CA GLU A 815 1.69 -43.44 19.05
C GLU A 815 1.05 -42.31 18.25
N ARG A 816 1.85 -41.39 17.70
CA ARG A 816 1.36 -40.30 16.86
C ARG A 816 0.73 -40.83 15.57
N LEU A 817 1.39 -41.77 14.90
CA LEU A 817 0.87 -42.39 13.68
C LEU A 817 -0.43 -43.16 13.95
N ILE A 818 -0.46 -43.95 15.03
CA ILE A 818 -1.64 -44.70 15.47
C ILE A 818 -2.81 -43.75 15.76
N ASN A 819 -2.57 -42.66 16.49
CA ASN A 819 -3.61 -41.68 16.82
C ASN A 819 -4.11 -40.87 15.60
N LEU A 820 -3.26 -40.68 14.58
CA LEU A 820 -3.64 -40.05 13.31
C LEU A 820 -4.46 -41.01 12.43
N THR A 821 -4.11 -42.28 12.42
CA THR A 821 -4.83 -43.30 11.64
C THR A 821 -6.14 -43.73 12.31
N PHE A 822 -6.22 -43.73 13.65
CA PHE A 822 -7.36 -44.25 14.42
C PHE A 822 -7.77 -43.32 15.61
N PRO A 823 -8.70 -42.35 15.45
CA PRO A 823 -9.13 -41.49 16.57
C PRO A 823 -10.29 -42.05 17.38
N SER A 824 -10.49 -41.47 18.56
CA SER A 824 -11.23 -42.10 19.65
C SER A 824 -12.68 -41.61 19.91
N LYS A 825 -13.39 -40.86 19.04
CA LYS A 825 -14.84 -40.49 19.20
C LYS A 825 -15.45 -39.74 17.99
N SER A 826 -16.72 -40.01 17.62
CA SER A 826 -17.49 -39.37 16.52
C SER A 826 -18.63 -38.44 16.99
N GLU A 827 -18.86 -37.29 16.34
CA GLU A 827 -19.83 -36.22 16.72
C GLU A 827 -21.11 -36.08 15.84
N SER A 828 -21.47 -37.04 14.98
CA SER A 828 -22.62 -36.92 14.04
C SER A 828 -23.83 -37.79 14.42
N GLU A 829 -25.07 -37.30 14.20
CA GLU A 829 -26.33 -38.02 14.49
C GLU A 829 -27.07 -38.46 13.21
N ILE A 830 -27.59 -39.69 13.20
CA ILE A 830 -28.35 -40.28 12.09
C ILE A 830 -29.75 -40.65 12.55
N HIS A 831 -30.75 -40.22 11.80
CA HIS A 831 -32.15 -40.47 12.08
C HIS A 831 -32.81 -41.21 10.92
N PRO A 832 -33.29 -42.45 11.13
CA PRO A 832 -34.15 -43.12 10.17
C PRO A 832 -35.54 -42.45 10.16
N ILE A 833 -36.10 -42.30 8.97
CA ILE A 833 -37.45 -41.81 8.70
C ILE A 833 -38.21 -42.92 7.97
N GLU A 834 -39.20 -43.53 8.62
CA GLU A 834 -40.01 -44.58 8.02
C GLU A 834 -41.40 -44.06 7.62
N ILE A 835 -41.74 -44.12 6.33
CA ILE A 835 -43.01 -43.62 5.81
C ILE A 835 -43.81 -44.77 5.21
N PRO A 836 -45.05 -45.04 5.67
CA PRO A 836 -45.89 -46.11 5.14
C PRO A 836 -46.29 -45.84 3.67
N TYR A 837 -46.30 -46.88 2.84
CA TYR A 837 -46.69 -46.81 1.42
C TYR A 837 -47.45 -48.06 0.98
N GLY A 838 -48.57 -47.87 0.28
CA GLY A 838 -49.44 -48.97 -0.15
C GLY A 838 -50.27 -49.58 1.00
N ASN A 839 -50.72 -50.83 0.82
CA ASN A 839 -51.54 -51.54 1.81
C ASN A 839 -50.70 -51.98 3.02
N GLN A 840 -50.58 -51.05 3.98
CA GLN A 840 -50.24 -51.15 5.42
C GLN A 840 -49.06 -52.01 5.94
N GLU A 841 -48.39 -52.86 5.17
CA GLU A 841 -47.22 -53.62 5.65
C GLU A 841 -45.86 -53.11 5.12
N GLU A 842 -45.82 -52.35 4.03
CA GLU A 842 -44.57 -51.80 3.47
C GLU A 842 -44.30 -50.36 3.94
N ARG A 843 -43.11 -50.13 4.49
CA ARG A 843 -42.61 -48.80 4.90
C ARG A 843 -41.37 -48.44 4.08
N TRP A 844 -41.37 -47.27 3.47
CA TRP A 844 -40.17 -46.70 2.87
C TRP A 844 -39.28 -46.12 3.95
N LYS A 845 -38.04 -46.57 4.00
CA LYS A 845 -37.03 -45.99 4.88
C LYS A 845 -36.21 -44.95 4.12
N LEU A 846 -36.17 -43.77 4.70
CA LEU A 846 -35.34 -42.64 4.32
C LEU A 846 -34.41 -42.34 5.50
N TYR A 847 -33.32 -41.65 5.25
CA TYR A 847 -32.34 -41.37 6.30
C TYR A 847 -31.92 -39.91 6.28
N LEU A 848 -32.03 -39.28 7.44
CA LEU A 848 -31.63 -37.90 7.67
C LEU A 848 -30.35 -37.91 8.52
N ILE A 849 -29.31 -37.26 8.02
CA ILE A 849 -28.06 -37.08 8.75
C ILE A 849 -27.91 -35.60 9.12
N ILE A 850 -27.66 -35.35 10.40
CA ILE A 850 -27.49 -34.01 10.95
C ILE A 850 -26.03 -33.87 11.40
N GLY A 851 -25.25 -33.14 10.60
CA GLY A 851 -23.88 -32.74 10.92
C GLY A 851 -23.82 -31.29 11.43
N ARG A 852 -22.63 -30.85 11.85
CA ARG A 852 -22.41 -29.49 12.39
C ARG A 852 -22.67 -28.38 11.37
N ASN A 853 -22.39 -28.65 10.08
CA ASN A 853 -22.45 -27.66 8.99
C ASN A 853 -23.37 -28.06 7.83
N ALA A 854 -23.87 -29.29 7.81
CA ALA A 854 -24.71 -29.79 6.72
C ALA A 854 -25.79 -30.75 7.22
N ARG A 855 -26.92 -30.73 6.52
CA ARG A 855 -28.05 -31.65 6.70
C ARG A 855 -28.27 -32.39 5.39
N ILE A 856 -28.25 -33.71 5.47
CA ILE A 856 -28.29 -34.60 4.29
C ILE A 856 -29.50 -35.50 4.38
N LEU A 857 -30.25 -35.60 3.30
CA LEU A 857 -31.36 -36.55 3.17
C LEU A 857 -31.06 -37.58 2.07
N ILE A 858 -31.14 -38.87 2.44
CA ILE A 858 -30.95 -40.01 1.54
C ILE A 858 -32.31 -40.47 1.02
N ASN A 859 -32.48 -40.38 -0.30
CA ASN A 859 -33.69 -40.57 -1.06
C ASN A 859 -34.82 -39.59 -0.68
N THR A 860 -35.71 -39.34 -1.63
CA THR A 860 -36.90 -38.50 -1.42
C THR A 860 -38.20 -39.30 -1.49
N GLY A 861 -38.08 -40.61 -1.76
CA GLY A 861 -39.20 -41.53 -1.91
C GLY A 861 -40.08 -41.25 -3.14
N PRO A 862 -41.17 -42.01 -3.33
CA PRO A 862 -42.09 -41.83 -4.44
C PRO A 862 -42.91 -40.54 -4.30
N ALA A 863 -43.37 -39.96 -5.42
CA ALA A 863 -44.09 -38.67 -5.42
C ALA A 863 -45.35 -38.65 -4.51
N GLN A 864 -45.93 -39.82 -4.24
CA GLN A 864 -47.12 -40.00 -3.42
C GLN A 864 -46.87 -39.77 -1.92
N ILE A 865 -45.62 -39.83 -1.43
CA ILE A 865 -45.30 -39.64 -0.01
C ILE A 865 -44.91 -38.20 0.36
N LYS A 866 -45.05 -37.25 -0.58
CA LYS A 866 -44.67 -35.83 -0.43
C LYS A 866 -45.08 -35.19 0.90
N GLU A 867 -46.38 -35.24 1.24
CA GLU A 867 -46.90 -34.57 2.43
C GLU A 867 -46.43 -35.22 3.74
N LEU A 868 -46.25 -36.54 3.73
CA LEU A 868 -45.75 -37.31 4.87
C LEU A 868 -44.26 -37.06 5.11
N LEU A 869 -43.46 -36.95 4.04
CA LEU A 869 -42.04 -36.63 4.11
C LEU A 869 -41.80 -35.25 4.75
N ILE A 870 -42.55 -34.23 4.33
CA ILE A 870 -42.44 -32.89 4.92
C ILE A 870 -42.78 -32.93 6.41
N LYS A 871 -43.82 -33.68 6.80
CA LYS A 871 -44.24 -33.81 8.18
C LYS A 871 -43.18 -34.50 9.06
N GLU A 872 -42.53 -35.56 8.56
CA GLU A 872 -41.47 -36.26 9.29
C GLU A 872 -40.19 -35.42 9.43
N LEU A 873 -39.81 -34.66 8.40
CA LEU A 873 -38.67 -33.73 8.48
C LEU A 873 -38.91 -32.64 9.53
N LEU A 874 -40.10 -32.04 9.55
CA LEU A 874 -40.48 -31.06 10.57
C LEU A 874 -40.52 -31.68 11.98
N ALA A 875 -40.92 -32.94 12.12
CA ALA A 875 -40.88 -33.65 13.40
C ALA A 875 -39.45 -33.88 13.92
N LYS A 876 -38.45 -33.86 13.02
CA LYS A 876 -37.01 -33.86 13.34
C LYS A 876 -36.42 -32.45 13.42
N ASN A 877 -37.25 -31.42 13.46
CA ASN A 877 -36.85 -30.01 13.55
C ASN A 877 -35.99 -29.53 12.37
N VAL A 878 -36.20 -30.12 11.18
CA VAL A 878 -35.49 -29.77 9.95
C VAL A 878 -36.50 -29.32 8.90
N ASN A 879 -36.35 -28.09 8.41
CA ASN A 879 -37.17 -27.61 7.29
C ASN A 879 -36.61 -28.14 5.95
N VAL A 880 -37.47 -28.26 4.95
CA VAL A 880 -37.12 -28.73 3.60
C VAL A 880 -36.02 -27.84 2.98
N ASP A 881 -36.06 -26.53 3.24
CA ASP A 881 -35.07 -25.56 2.74
C ASP A 881 -33.71 -25.64 3.47
N GLU A 882 -33.65 -26.29 4.64
CA GLU A 882 -32.42 -26.48 5.41
C GLU A 882 -31.64 -27.73 5.00
N ILE A 883 -32.22 -28.56 4.13
CA ILE A 883 -31.51 -29.70 3.53
C ILE A 883 -30.49 -29.14 2.55
N SER A 884 -29.23 -29.27 2.93
CA SER A 884 -28.09 -28.80 2.13
C SER A 884 -27.75 -29.75 0.97
N HIS A 885 -27.99 -31.06 1.14
CA HIS A 885 -27.60 -32.08 0.18
C HIS A 885 -28.66 -33.19 0.09
N LEU A 886 -28.92 -33.66 -1.13
CA LEU A 886 -29.76 -34.81 -1.43
C LEU A 886 -28.91 -35.90 -2.08
N ILE A 887 -29.03 -37.11 -1.56
CA ILE A 887 -28.37 -38.28 -2.13
C ILE A 887 -29.45 -39.22 -2.62
N ILE A 888 -29.45 -39.50 -3.92
CA ILE A 888 -30.43 -40.41 -4.50
C ILE A 888 -29.71 -41.68 -4.91
N THR A 889 -30.10 -42.79 -4.28
CA THR A 889 -29.42 -44.08 -4.42
C THR A 889 -29.83 -44.85 -5.68
N SER A 890 -30.88 -44.39 -6.38
CA SER A 890 -31.35 -44.96 -7.64
C SER A 890 -32.15 -43.94 -8.46
N SER A 891 -31.97 -43.93 -9.78
CA SER A 891 -32.78 -43.11 -10.70
C SER A 891 -34.24 -43.57 -10.84
N GLY A 892 -34.63 -44.65 -10.15
CA GLY A 892 -36.00 -45.12 -10.11
C GLY A 892 -36.96 -44.10 -9.47
N VAL A 893 -38.15 -43.94 -10.06
CA VAL A 893 -39.20 -42.98 -9.63
C VAL A 893 -39.59 -43.12 -8.15
N ASN A 894 -39.36 -44.29 -7.55
CA ASN A 894 -39.62 -44.55 -6.14
C ASN A 894 -38.58 -43.95 -5.18
N PHE A 895 -37.42 -43.50 -5.66
CA PHE A 895 -36.34 -42.96 -4.83
C PHE A 895 -36.17 -41.44 -5.00
N CYS A 896 -36.56 -40.89 -6.14
CA CYS A 896 -36.36 -39.48 -6.53
C CYS A 896 -37.66 -38.71 -6.81
N GLY A 897 -38.82 -39.24 -6.42
CA GLY A 897 -40.13 -38.70 -6.78
C GLY A 897 -40.46 -37.30 -6.23
N ASN A 898 -39.70 -36.80 -5.25
CA ASN A 898 -39.97 -35.52 -4.58
C ASN A 898 -38.80 -34.52 -4.63
N LEU A 899 -37.86 -34.67 -5.58
CA LEU A 899 -36.71 -33.76 -5.73
C LEU A 899 -37.08 -32.28 -5.81
N ASN A 900 -38.23 -31.96 -6.43
CA ASN A 900 -38.71 -30.58 -6.60
C ASN A 900 -39.04 -29.85 -5.29
N LEU A 901 -39.08 -30.56 -4.15
CA LEU A 901 -39.27 -29.96 -2.83
C LEU A 901 -38.01 -29.20 -2.36
N PHE A 902 -36.82 -29.70 -2.71
CA PHE A 902 -35.55 -29.28 -2.10
C PHE A 902 -34.75 -28.40 -3.05
N LYS A 903 -35.21 -27.15 -3.22
CA LYS A 903 -34.67 -26.23 -4.24
C LYS A 903 -33.24 -25.75 -3.94
N ASN A 904 -32.85 -25.72 -2.67
CA ASN A 904 -31.55 -25.22 -2.21
C ASN A 904 -30.53 -26.34 -2.01
N ALA A 905 -30.94 -27.60 -2.16
CA ALA A 905 -30.09 -28.76 -1.90
C ALA A 905 -29.24 -29.08 -3.13
N GLN A 906 -27.95 -29.38 -2.92
CA GLN A 906 -27.13 -30.00 -3.95
C GLN A 906 -27.54 -31.47 -4.12
N ILE A 907 -27.90 -31.87 -5.34
CA ILE A 907 -28.33 -33.23 -5.65
C ILE A 907 -27.13 -34.04 -6.14
N VAL A 908 -26.94 -35.21 -5.56
CA VAL A 908 -25.94 -36.18 -6.01
C VAL A 908 -26.62 -37.49 -6.40
N MET A 909 -26.45 -37.85 -7.68
CA MET A 909 -26.91 -39.09 -8.33
C MET A 909 -25.75 -39.72 -9.12
N ASP A 910 -25.76 -41.04 -9.20
CA ASP A 910 -24.78 -41.79 -9.98
C ASP A 910 -25.00 -41.61 -11.50
N SER A 911 -23.92 -41.31 -12.22
CA SER A 911 -23.78 -41.05 -13.66
C SER A 911 -24.37 -39.79 -14.32
N ASP A 912 -25.19 -38.95 -13.67
CA ASP A 912 -25.59 -37.65 -14.23
C ASP A 912 -25.80 -36.59 -13.13
N LEU A 913 -25.01 -35.51 -13.15
CA LEU A 913 -25.26 -34.30 -12.38
C LEU A 913 -26.53 -33.62 -12.92
N CYS A 914 -27.69 -33.90 -12.33
CA CYS A 914 -28.90 -33.11 -12.57
C CYS A 914 -28.72 -31.73 -11.92
N LEU A 915 -28.57 -30.70 -12.75
CA LEU A 915 -28.55 -29.30 -12.32
C LEU A 915 -29.90 -28.92 -11.66
N PRO A 916 -29.93 -27.96 -10.73
CA PRO A 916 -31.18 -27.43 -10.19
C PRO A 916 -32.11 -26.99 -11.32
N GLY A 917 -33.34 -27.55 -11.38
CA GLY A 917 -34.29 -27.30 -12.47
C GLY A 917 -34.42 -28.43 -13.51
N SER A 918 -33.63 -29.50 -13.39
CA SER A 918 -33.78 -30.70 -14.22
C SER A 918 -35.14 -31.37 -13.99
N PHE A 919 -35.82 -31.78 -15.07
CA PHE A 919 -37.05 -32.56 -14.98
C PHE A 919 -36.94 -33.87 -15.75
N TYR A 920 -37.61 -34.91 -15.23
CA TYR A 920 -37.65 -36.24 -15.85
C TYR A 920 -38.78 -36.31 -16.87
N ASP A 921 -38.42 -36.50 -18.13
CA ASP A 921 -39.39 -36.69 -19.21
C ASP A 921 -39.94 -38.13 -19.14
N LYS A 922 -41.22 -38.27 -18.78
CA LYS A 922 -41.88 -39.57 -18.66
C LYS A 922 -42.00 -40.32 -19.98
N THR A 923 -41.94 -39.60 -21.10
CA THR A 923 -42.09 -40.14 -22.45
C THR A 923 -40.78 -40.74 -22.94
N GLU A 924 -39.66 -40.03 -22.72
CA GLU A 924 -38.33 -40.46 -23.15
C GLU A 924 -37.54 -41.22 -22.08
N LYS A 925 -38.04 -41.24 -20.84
CA LYS A 925 -37.40 -41.89 -19.68
C LYS A 925 -35.97 -41.39 -19.42
N SER A 926 -35.74 -40.08 -19.57
CA SER A 926 -34.45 -39.41 -19.36
C SER A 926 -34.62 -38.01 -18.75
N PHE A 927 -33.54 -37.46 -18.17
CA PHE A 927 -33.52 -36.10 -17.61
C PHE A 927 -33.11 -35.06 -18.65
N LYS A 928 -33.77 -33.88 -18.67
CA LYS A 928 -33.43 -32.75 -19.55
C LYS A 928 -33.11 -31.46 -18.77
N ILE A 929 -32.24 -30.63 -19.35
CA ILE A 929 -31.76 -29.32 -18.84
C ILE A 929 -32.33 -28.20 -19.73
N SER A 930 -32.63 -27.01 -19.18
CA SER A 930 -33.04 -25.83 -19.99
C SER A 930 -31.80 -25.12 -20.58
N ASP A 931 -31.86 -24.78 -21.87
CA ASP A 931 -30.74 -24.52 -22.79
C ASP A 931 -29.78 -23.32 -22.55
N ASP A 932 -29.75 -22.67 -21.38
CA ASP A 932 -28.82 -21.54 -21.16
C ASP A 932 -28.09 -21.66 -19.81
N MET A 933 -26.94 -22.35 -19.77
CA MET A 933 -25.82 -22.04 -18.86
C MET A 933 -24.59 -22.95 -19.06
N ILE A 934 -23.41 -22.33 -19.22
CA ILE A 934 -22.08 -22.96 -19.21
C ILE A 934 -21.46 -22.75 -17.82
N ALA A 935 -21.09 -23.80 -17.08
CA ALA A 935 -20.27 -23.66 -15.86
C ALA A 935 -19.52 -24.92 -15.39
N TYR A 936 -18.18 -24.77 -15.32
CA TYR A 936 -17.20 -25.23 -14.32
C TYR A 936 -17.26 -26.63 -13.67
N LYS A 937 -16.17 -27.41 -13.84
CA LYS A 937 -15.79 -28.53 -12.96
C LYS A 937 -14.87 -28.02 -11.84
N PHE A 938 -15.37 -27.97 -10.61
CA PHE A 938 -14.55 -28.03 -9.40
C PHE A 938 -14.63 -29.47 -8.85
N VAL A 939 -13.49 -30.08 -8.54
CA VAL A 939 -13.42 -31.32 -7.75
C VAL A 939 -12.83 -30.95 -6.39
N LEU A 940 -13.66 -30.95 -5.35
CA LEU A 940 -13.21 -30.78 -3.97
C LEU A 940 -12.75 -32.14 -3.41
N ARG A 941 -11.54 -32.16 -2.86
CA ARG A 941 -10.88 -33.28 -2.18
C ARG A 941 -10.91 -32.97 -0.68
N ALA A 942 -11.39 -33.89 0.15
CA ALA A 942 -11.23 -33.79 1.60
C ALA A 942 -10.52 -35.03 2.18
N LYS A 943 -9.60 -34.75 3.11
CA LYS A 943 -8.73 -35.69 3.83
C LYS A 943 -9.38 -36.05 5.19
N ASN A 944 -9.25 -37.33 5.58
CA ASN A 944 -9.42 -37.89 6.94
C ASN A 944 -10.85 -37.99 7.58
N ARG A 945 -11.35 -39.24 7.67
CA ARG A 945 -12.15 -39.93 8.74
C ARG A 945 -13.67 -40.21 8.63
N TRP A 946 -14.00 -41.42 9.15
CA TRP A 946 -15.21 -42.23 9.49
C TRP A 946 -16.49 -42.27 8.63
N VAL A 947 -17.06 -43.48 8.58
CA VAL A 947 -18.15 -43.98 7.71
C VAL A 947 -19.35 -44.39 8.55
N VAL A 948 -20.58 -44.06 8.12
CA VAL A 948 -21.79 -44.71 8.66
C VAL A 948 -22.61 -45.40 7.58
N LEU A 949 -22.89 -46.69 7.82
CA LEU A 949 -23.62 -47.58 6.93
C LEU A 949 -25.11 -47.54 7.22
N VAL A 950 -25.90 -47.47 6.15
CA VAL A 950 -27.35 -47.58 6.20
C VAL A 950 -27.77 -48.69 5.24
N ASN A 951 -28.38 -49.74 5.78
CA ASN A 951 -28.81 -50.90 5.00
C ASN A 951 -30.35 -50.92 4.92
N ASP A 952 -30.90 -50.90 3.71
CA ASP A 952 -32.25 -51.41 3.47
C ASP A 952 -32.27 -52.23 2.18
N ILE A 953 -33.05 -53.31 2.22
CA ILE A 953 -32.77 -54.62 1.61
C ILE A 953 -32.69 -54.65 0.07
N HIS A 954 -32.82 -53.53 -0.66
CA HIS A 954 -32.86 -53.52 -2.12
C HIS A 954 -32.15 -52.37 -2.88
N SER A 955 -31.28 -51.56 -2.27
CA SER A 955 -30.57 -50.50 -3.04
C SER A 955 -29.34 -49.90 -2.37
N GLY A 956 -28.16 -50.04 -3.00
CA GLY A 956 -26.97 -49.15 -3.01
C GLY A 956 -26.33 -48.67 -1.69
N PHE A 957 -24.99 -48.59 -1.65
CA PHE A 957 -24.22 -48.01 -0.53
C PHE A 957 -24.06 -46.49 -0.69
N VAL A 958 -24.15 -45.74 0.42
CA VAL A 958 -23.92 -44.29 0.48
C VAL A 958 -22.86 -43.96 1.54
N LEU A 959 -21.88 -43.13 1.18
CA LEU A 959 -20.74 -42.74 2.01
C LEU A 959 -20.84 -41.27 2.46
N ILE A 960 -20.85 -41.02 3.78
CA ILE A 960 -21.00 -39.67 4.38
C ILE A 960 -19.98 -39.50 5.52
N THR A 961 -19.31 -38.34 5.56
CA THR A 961 -18.29 -37.97 6.56
C THR A 961 -18.91 -37.27 7.79
N GLU A 962 -18.14 -37.15 8.89
CA GLU A 962 -18.60 -36.52 10.14
C GLU A 962 -19.00 -35.03 10.02
N SER A 963 -18.49 -34.30 9.02
CA SER A 963 -18.87 -32.91 8.72
C SER A 963 -20.15 -32.79 7.88
N ALA A 964 -20.75 -33.92 7.50
CA ALA A 964 -21.84 -34.01 6.52
C ALA A 964 -21.44 -33.49 5.10
N ASP A 965 -20.19 -33.74 4.72
CA ASP A 965 -19.72 -33.63 3.33
C ASP A 965 -19.74 -35.01 2.65
N LEU A 966 -20.25 -35.08 1.43
CA LEU A 966 -20.55 -36.33 0.70
C LEU A 966 -19.32 -36.99 0.06
N VAL A 967 -19.22 -38.33 0.11
CA VAL A 967 -18.16 -39.12 -0.56
C VAL A 967 -18.77 -40.24 -1.44
N GLY A 968 -19.63 -39.90 -2.40
CA GLY A 968 -20.02 -40.81 -3.50
C GLY A 968 -21.02 -41.95 -3.20
N CYS A 969 -21.52 -42.59 -4.28
CA CYS A 969 -22.51 -43.68 -4.28
C CYS A 969 -22.01 -44.81 -5.20
N VAL A 970 -22.32 -46.09 -4.91
CA VAL A 970 -21.82 -47.25 -5.69
C VAL A 970 -22.98 -48.05 -6.32
N PRO A 971 -22.98 -48.31 -7.63
CA PRO A 971 -24.00 -49.09 -8.32
C PRO A 971 -23.70 -50.60 -8.35
N ASN A 972 -24.75 -51.41 -8.54
CA ASN A 972 -24.65 -52.86 -8.69
C ASN A 972 -24.51 -53.20 -10.19
N PHE A 973 -23.46 -53.90 -10.61
CA PHE A 973 -23.31 -54.37 -11.99
C PHE A 973 -23.02 -55.87 -12.08
N SER A 974 -23.83 -56.53 -12.92
CA SER A 974 -23.70 -57.92 -13.34
C SER A 974 -22.78 -58.03 -14.57
N GLU A 975 -21.62 -58.68 -14.38
CA GLU A 975 -20.76 -59.34 -15.39
C GLU A 975 -19.92 -58.49 -16.38
N PRO A 976 -18.78 -59.02 -16.89
CA PRO A 976 -17.47 -58.50 -16.48
C PRO A 976 -16.69 -57.80 -17.60
N GLY A 977 -15.94 -56.77 -17.20
CA GLY A 977 -14.89 -56.14 -18.00
C GLY A 977 -13.81 -55.59 -17.05
N PRO A 978 -12.53 -55.93 -17.25
CA PRO A 978 -11.47 -55.53 -16.33
C PRO A 978 -11.02 -54.14 -16.74
N HIS A 979 -11.56 -53.07 -16.16
CA HIS A 979 -10.85 -51.79 -16.16
C HIS A 979 -11.47 -50.77 -15.18
N PHE A 980 -10.60 -50.37 -14.24
CA PHE A 980 -10.53 -49.09 -13.54
C PHE A 980 -11.37 -48.89 -12.26
N ALA A 981 -10.71 -49.21 -11.14
CA ALA A 981 -10.77 -48.49 -9.86
C ALA A 981 -12.05 -48.56 -9.01
N LEU A 982 -13.05 -49.34 -9.43
CA LEU A 982 -14.11 -49.83 -8.52
C LEU A 982 -13.56 -50.85 -7.48
N GLU A 983 -12.28 -51.23 -7.62
CA GLU A 983 -11.56 -52.27 -6.86
C GLU A 983 -10.79 -51.79 -5.61
N ASN A 984 -10.32 -50.53 -5.53
CA ASN A 984 -9.18 -50.29 -4.62
C ASN A 984 -9.52 -49.86 -3.18
N ALA A 985 -10.78 -49.55 -2.84
CA ALA A 985 -11.08 -48.99 -1.50
C ALA A 985 -12.49 -49.22 -0.91
N LEU A 986 -13.48 -49.73 -1.65
CA LEU A 986 -14.64 -50.39 -1.00
C LEU A 986 -14.15 -51.51 -0.07
N LEU A 987 -13.04 -52.08 -0.52
CA LEU A 987 -12.00 -52.85 0.11
C LEU A 987 -10.93 -51.99 0.81
N ALA A 988 -11.21 -51.05 1.70
CA ALA A 988 -10.12 -50.53 2.54
C ALA A 988 -10.46 -50.50 4.01
N ASP A 989 -11.68 -50.87 4.39
CA ASP A 989 -12.14 -51.21 5.75
C ASP A 989 -13.59 -51.79 5.68
N TYR A 990 -13.89 -52.94 5.06
CA TYR A 990 -14.11 -54.14 5.90
C TYR A 990 -12.80 -54.62 6.56
N PHE A 991 -11.70 -54.11 6.02
CA PHE A 991 -10.26 -54.21 6.29
C PHE A 991 -9.73 -53.83 7.69
N LEU A 992 -10.52 -53.19 8.52
CA LEU A 992 -10.27 -53.04 9.95
C LEU A 992 -11.61 -53.33 10.67
N TYR A 993 -12.63 -53.86 9.96
CA TYR A 993 -13.91 -54.27 10.55
C TYR A 993 -13.77 -55.55 11.39
N LEU A 994 -12.63 -56.19 11.27
CA LEU A 994 -12.04 -56.81 12.43
C LEU A 994 -10.93 -55.87 12.96
N ASP A 995 -9.83 -55.52 12.25
CA ASP A 995 -8.58 -54.88 12.80
C ASP A 995 -7.91 -55.77 13.88
N SER A 996 -8.60 -56.84 14.20
CA SER A 996 -9.19 -56.90 15.53
C SER A 996 -10.58 -57.60 15.58
N VAL A 997 -10.66 -58.89 15.22
CA VAL A 997 -11.49 -59.75 16.09
C VAL A 997 -11.02 -59.47 17.53
N LYS A 998 -9.72 -59.16 17.74
CA LYS A 998 -9.10 -58.09 18.55
C LYS A 998 -7.62 -58.39 18.68
N HIS A 999 -6.90 -58.29 17.54
CA HIS A 999 -5.65 -59.00 17.31
C HIS A 999 -5.83 -60.46 17.83
N MET A 1000 -7.06 -61.03 17.70
CA MET A 1000 -7.76 -61.77 18.79
C MET A 1000 -6.99 -63.03 19.13
N LEU A 1001 -6.32 -63.12 20.26
CA LEU A 1001 -6.46 -62.34 21.49
C LEU A 1001 -5.13 -61.65 21.82
N PHE A 1002 -4.83 -60.61 21.06
CA PHE A 1002 -3.56 -59.92 20.91
C PHE A 1002 -2.29 -60.78 20.98
N LEU A 1003 -2.29 -62.10 20.75
CA LEU A 1003 -1.19 -63.07 20.93
C LEU A 1003 -1.58 -64.35 21.71
N LYS A 1004 -2.81 -64.51 22.24
CA LYS A 1004 -3.15 -65.77 22.94
C LYS A 1004 -3.17 -67.00 22.06
#